data_AF-A0A0M2LYB6-F1
#
_entry.id   AF-A0A0M2LYB6-F1
#
_cell.length_a   1.000
_cell.length_b   1.000
_cell.length_c   1.000
_cell.angle_alpha   90.00
_cell.angle_beta   90.00
_cell.angle_gamma   90.00
#
_symmetry.space_group_name_H-M   'P 1'
#
loop_
_entity.id
_entity.type
_entity.pdbx_description
1 polymer ?
#
loop_
_entity_poly.entity_id
_entity_poly.type
_entity_poly.pdbx_seq_one_letter_code
_entity_poly.pdbx_strand_id
1 'polypeptide(L)'
;MERTLTKAGACFSAAALIIGSALVATPASATEPASKAPAVSELRWTGEAGGDFGAAVGRTSCDVNGDGIADALVGDWWWKRGTTANAGAAYVLLGGAAPVAGPVGTGEAVGAIRIDGPNTGNAFAGMSVSCANDVNGDGIDDVLVGSNRTQRVWVVLGARDFEPVDVDALGTRGFEVTNSDAVAENRAPGGSANFGYAVTGLGDVNGDGLADFAIVDNLYDRPANPATGAPALSNIGRVWVIAGSRNVNTIDVAGEAAAGRVLQTIDGSGGQLISADDVGDVNGDGLADLVIGSYGATPWGAAAPVAGAAYAIFGSKERQHIDVGALGGHGFAVFGGQRGRDRLGTSVSKLGDLNGDGLADFIVGGDGVPNASTGPRAGGAAVVYGSASTQTVFTAPGAAEGAVYSCSDSAPNTTGTCAADRVARGYWIDGAADGDKFGWSVAGIGDISGDGVPEVIIGAWGHDSGGSNAGAIYAVYGAPGFNGTLRAGSLASAEGFRIDGAVAGAQLGRAVGSTADFDGNGVPDIVGGANGTDYASVFLIGEAVTKLSLEAGEASVASGGTLTARVTARAGAGTVAGNVAFTLDGTAIPGCGAVPVSGGTAICAAESFAVGGSRTFGAKFADPDGAFHSSSAERAVDIAKLAAKTTLGGDRTGAVRDELEFTASVTSGATGEVAFFAGSTRIGTAAIEDGTATLDYVPEQTASFLLTAKYLGDDRFAPAASKAKRVTVSPVPVYLGAVRPSHSRVVYGVRSTVTVQVSGATEGTVLFSAGSRELGTAKVQRNGAATLVLPRLNVGGYRVSAQFLGDDVFADSAKRTASQSIAVVKASVSKMTVVTKAAKKKSRPSAVITIGKLDNGTFPSGKVVVAFGASKRTVSIAAANRGVVSVQAPKALTANTKVTATFLGNANVSAKSASTTQRVK
;
A
#
# COMPACT_ATOMS: atom_id res chain seq x y z
N MET A 1 42.69 3.38 27.71
CA MET A 1 42.81 4.34 28.83
C MET A 1 41.76 5.41 28.57
N GLU A 2 40.51 5.02 28.80
CA GLU A 2 39.30 5.82 28.59
C GLU A 2 39.02 6.65 29.84
N ARG A 3 38.64 7.91 29.68
CA ARG A 3 38.11 8.75 30.75
C ARG A 3 36.70 9.20 30.38
N THR A 4 35.75 8.40 30.84
CA THR A 4 34.52 8.78 31.56
C THR A 4 33.88 10.15 31.22
N LEU A 5 32.77 10.08 30.51
CA LEU A 5 31.71 11.10 30.50
C LEU A 5 31.01 11.16 31.86
N THR A 6 31.12 12.28 32.56
CA THR A 6 30.12 12.75 33.53
C THR A 6 30.11 14.27 33.57
N LYS A 7 29.05 14.88 33.04
CA LYS A 7 28.35 16.03 33.63
C LYS A 7 27.08 16.32 32.84
N ALA A 8 26.00 15.65 33.26
CA ALA A 8 24.67 16.21 33.18
C ALA A 8 24.57 17.37 34.19
N GLY A 9 24.08 18.52 33.75
CA GLY A 9 23.94 19.70 34.61
C GLY A 9 23.48 20.94 33.85
N ALA A 10 22.16 21.02 33.62
CA ALA A 10 21.36 22.23 33.41
C ALA A 10 21.74 23.18 32.26
N CYS A 11 20.98 23.11 31.16
CA CYS A 11 20.54 24.31 30.45
C CYS A 11 19.24 24.05 29.67
N PHE A 12 18.24 24.88 29.99
CA PHE A 12 17.02 25.24 29.26
C PHE A 12 16.03 24.14 28.86
N SER A 13 15.16 23.82 29.82
CA SER A 13 13.73 23.75 29.53
C SER A 13 13.24 25.18 29.28
N ALA A 14 13.38 25.66 28.05
CA ALA A 14 12.43 26.60 27.50
C ALA A 14 11.44 25.71 26.75
N ALA A 15 10.42 25.23 27.46
CA ALA A 15 9.22 24.79 26.76
C ALA A 15 8.78 26.00 25.94
N ALA A 16 8.96 25.91 24.61
CA ALA A 16 8.26 26.79 23.69
C ALA A 16 6.80 26.74 24.15
N LEU A 17 6.32 27.87 24.67
CA LEU A 17 4.91 28.04 24.92
C LEU A 17 4.30 28.03 23.52
N ILE A 18 3.98 26.83 23.02
CA ILE A 18 3.12 26.64 21.87
C ILE A 18 1.81 27.27 22.34
N ILE A 19 1.60 28.53 21.95
CA ILE A 19 0.31 29.19 22.10
C ILE A 19 -0.66 28.21 21.45
N GLY A 20 -1.62 27.69 22.23
CA GLY A 20 -2.63 26.80 21.69
C GLY A 20 -3.36 27.56 20.59
N SER A 21 -3.05 27.25 19.33
CA SER A 21 -3.67 27.91 18.19
C SER A 21 -5.15 27.53 18.18
N ALA A 22 -5.99 28.51 18.48
CA ALA A 22 -7.39 28.46 18.11
C ALA A 22 -7.49 28.75 16.61
N LEU A 23 -8.61 28.37 15.98
CA LEU A 23 -9.01 28.91 14.69
C LEU A 23 -8.98 30.45 14.79
N VAL A 24 -8.13 31.10 13.97
CA VAL A 24 -7.88 32.55 14.04
C VAL A 24 -8.69 33.35 13.02
N ALA A 25 -9.34 32.68 12.07
CA ALA A 25 -10.21 33.33 11.11
C ALA A 25 -11.57 33.65 11.72
N THR A 26 -12.08 34.84 11.37
CA THR A 26 -13.45 35.27 11.68
C THR A 26 -14.12 35.79 10.41
N PRO A 27 -15.45 35.60 10.25
CA PRO A 27 -16.19 36.30 9.21
C PRO A 27 -15.99 37.80 9.40
N ALA A 28 -15.74 38.54 8.32
CA ALA A 28 -15.55 39.98 8.45
C ALA A 28 -16.87 40.69 8.83
N SER A 29 -18.02 40.11 8.46
CA SER A 29 -19.33 40.48 8.99
C SER A 29 -19.53 39.95 10.41
N ALA A 30 -19.64 40.87 11.37
CA ALA A 30 -19.93 40.56 12.78
C ALA A 30 -21.29 39.87 13.03
N THR A 31 -22.12 39.68 12.00
CA THR A 31 -23.45 39.05 12.11
C THR A 31 -23.45 37.55 11.78
N GLU A 32 -22.38 37.02 11.18
CA GLU A 32 -22.27 35.61 10.86
C GLU A 32 -21.48 34.84 11.93
N PRO A 33 -21.84 33.57 12.21
CA PRO A 33 -21.13 32.78 13.21
C PRO A 33 -19.72 32.41 12.71
N ALA A 34 -18.76 32.35 13.64
CA ALA A 34 -17.37 32.02 13.35
C ALA A 34 -17.18 30.68 12.61
N SER A 35 -18.11 29.73 12.79
CA SER A 35 -18.12 28.41 12.13
C SER A 35 -18.28 28.45 10.60
N LYS A 36 -18.51 29.62 10.01
CA LYS A 36 -18.58 29.79 8.54
C LYS A 36 -17.27 30.25 7.91
N ALA A 37 -16.28 30.68 8.71
CA ALA A 37 -14.95 30.98 8.19
C ALA A 37 -14.20 29.67 7.88
N PRO A 38 -13.26 29.68 6.92
CA PRO A 38 -12.42 28.52 6.67
C PRO A 38 -11.58 28.17 7.89
N ALA A 39 -11.15 26.91 7.96
CA ALA A 39 -10.18 26.49 8.98
C ALA A 39 -8.85 27.21 8.74
N VAL A 40 -8.40 28.00 9.72
CA VAL A 40 -7.11 28.71 9.68
C VAL A 40 -6.35 28.50 10.97
N SER A 41 -5.12 28.02 10.87
CA SER A 41 -4.19 27.84 11.99
C SER A 41 -2.93 28.70 11.82
N GLU A 42 -2.32 29.12 12.92
CA GLU A 42 -1.15 30.02 12.89
C GLU A 42 0.15 29.28 13.25
N LEU A 43 1.17 29.45 12.41
CA LEU A 43 2.57 29.23 12.72
C LEU A 43 3.27 30.58 12.89
N ARG A 44 3.89 30.82 14.05
CA ARG A 44 4.48 32.12 14.40
C ARG A 44 5.97 32.03 14.70
N TRP A 45 6.74 32.89 14.04
CA TRP A 45 8.15 33.13 14.32
C TRP A 45 8.35 34.47 15.02
N THR A 46 9.20 34.49 16.05
CA THR A 46 9.51 35.72 16.79
C THR A 46 10.97 36.10 16.60
N GLY A 47 11.20 37.35 16.21
CA GLY A 47 12.51 37.95 15.98
C GLY A 47 13.33 38.16 17.25
N GLU A 48 14.58 38.57 17.06
CA GLU A 48 15.46 38.97 18.16
C GLU A 48 15.06 40.35 18.70
N ALA A 49 15.24 40.57 20.01
CA ALA A 49 14.91 41.83 20.64
C ALA A 49 15.67 43.01 20.02
N GLY A 50 14.92 44.03 19.59
CA GLY A 50 15.48 45.22 18.93
C GLY A 50 15.70 45.03 17.43
N GLY A 51 15.18 43.97 16.83
CA GLY A 51 14.92 43.87 15.40
C GLY A 51 13.66 44.64 14.98
N ASP A 52 13.21 44.37 13.77
CA ASP A 52 11.91 44.75 13.20
C ASP A 52 11.44 43.57 12.31
N PHE A 53 11.47 42.36 12.87
CA PHE A 53 11.17 41.12 12.17
C PHE A 53 9.71 41.09 11.71
N GLY A 54 9.48 40.81 10.44
CA GLY A 54 8.15 40.90 9.82
C GLY A 54 7.86 42.26 9.19
N ALA A 55 8.83 43.18 9.12
CA ALA A 55 8.63 44.49 8.46
C ALA A 55 8.46 44.37 6.95
N ALA A 56 9.04 43.33 6.35
CA ALA A 56 8.86 42.95 4.96
C ALA A 56 8.56 41.45 4.88
N VAL A 57 7.75 41.06 3.91
CA VAL A 57 7.52 39.66 3.54
C VAL A 57 7.60 39.53 2.03
N GLY A 58 8.05 38.37 1.54
CA GLY A 58 7.93 38.04 0.12
C GLY A 58 6.46 37.95 -0.27
N ARG A 59 6.07 38.57 -1.40
CA ARG A 59 4.67 38.56 -1.86
C ARG A 59 4.28 37.24 -2.50
N THR A 60 5.22 36.65 -3.22
CA THR A 60 5.14 35.32 -3.82
C THR A 60 6.02 34.33 -3.04
N SER A 61 5.75 33.05 -3.25
CA SER A 61 6.47 31.95 -2.63
C SER A 61 7.69 31.52 -3.41
N CYS A 62 8.66 30.91 -2.74
CA CYS A 62 9.81 30.26 -3.36
C CYS A 62 9.95 28.85 -2.81
N ASP A 63 10.44 27.90 -3.61
CA ASP A 63 11.07 26.68 -3.09
C ASP A 63 12.59 26.86 -3.09
N VAL A 64 13.15 27.45 -2.02
CA VAL A 64 14.59 27.79 -2.00
C VAL A 64 15.45 26.58 -1.68
N ASN A 65 14.84 25.50 -1.18
CA ASN A 65 15.50 24.27 -0.80
C ASN A 65 15.24 23.11 -1.79
N GLY A 66 14.49 23.35 -2.87
CA GLY A 66 14.21 22.37 -3.92
C GLY A 66 13.49 21.11 -3.44
N ASP A 67 12.72 21.16 -2.35
CA ASP A 67 11.96 20.01 -1.81
C ASP A 67 10.55 19.85 -2.40
N GLY A 68 10.14 20.81 -3.23
CA GLY A 68 8.85 20.87 -3.91
C GLY A 68 7.73 21.49 -3.08
N ILE A 69 8.03 22.02 -1.90
CA ILE A 69 7.09 22.70 -1.00
C ILE A 69 7.49 24.18 -0.90
N ALA A 70 6.50 25.06 -0.83
CA ALA A 70 6.74 26.48 -0.82
C ALA A 70 7.28 26.97 0.55
N ASP A 71 8.32 27.78 0.50
CA ASP A 71 8.89 28.55 1.61
C ASP A 71 8.39 30.01 1.61
N ALA A 72 8.52 30.68 2.76
CA ALA A 72 8.19 32.09 2.92
C ALA A 72 9.43 32.93 3.22
N LEU A 73 9.43 34.19 2.78
CA LEU A 73 10.53 35.13 3.02
C LEU A 73 10.10 36.25 3.97
N VAL A 74 10.95 36.57 4.95
CA VAL A 74 10.70 37.62 5.94
C VAL A 74 11.94 38.49 6.15
N GLY A 75 11.75 39.80 6.19
CA GLY A 75 12.79 40.79 6.47
C GLY A 75 12.85 41.23 7.94
N ASP A 76 14.05 41.53 8.40
CA ASP A 76 14.37 42.12 9.72
C ASP A 76 15.49 43.16 9.55
N TRP A 77 15.15 44.28 8.91
CA TRP A 77 16.08 45.34 8.56
C TRP A 77 16.73 46.07 9.75
N TRP A 78 16.17 45.93 10.95
CA TRP A 78 16.74 46.50 12.18
C TRP A 78 17.60 45.50 12.96
N TRP A 79 17.71 44.26 12.48
CA TRP A 79 18.51 43.22 13.11
C TRP A 79 19.96 43.66 13.37
N LYS A 80 20.47 43.23 14.53
CA LYS A 80 21.82 43.56 15.02
C LYS A 80 22.77 42.39 14.84
N ARG A 81 23.80 42.58 14.01
CA ARG A 81 24.86 41.61 13.77
C ARG A 81 25.97 41.73 14.81
N GLY A 82 25.90 40.96 15.89
CA GLY A 82 26.88 41.03 16.99
C GLY A 82 26.89 42.41 17.66
N THR A 83 27.92 43.23 17.39
CA THR A 83 27.99 44.64 17.84
C THR A 83 27.53 45.64 16.79
N THR A 84 27.34 45.21 15.54
CA THR A 84 26.99 46.05 14.40
C THR A 84 25.48 46.32 14.41
N ALA A 85 25.10 47.56 14.70
CA ALA A 85 23.71 47.98 14.77
C ALA A 85 23.07 48.05 13.39
N ASN A 86 21.83 47.57 13.27
CA ASN A 86 20.98 47.71 12.08
C ASN A 86 21.68 47.20 10.80
N ALA A 87 22.42 46.10 10.92
CA ALA A 87 22.97 45.39 9.77
C ALA A 87 21.82 44.87 8.89
N GLY A 88 20.74 44.44 9.55
CA GLY A 88 19.58 43.84 8.92
C GLY A 88 19.80 42.38 8.55
N ALA A 89 18.72 41.64 8.39
CA ALA A 89 18.74 40.24 7.94
C ALA A 89 17.48 39.92 7.13
N ALA A 90 17.56 38.83 6.38
CA ALA A 90 16.39 38.16 5.82
C ALA A 90 16.31 36.72 6.38
N TYR A 91 15.12 36.14 6.33
CA TYR A 91 14.85 34.79 6.81
C TYR A 91 14.00 34.06 5.77
N VAL A 92 14.39 32.83 5.50
CA VAL A 92 13.58 31.84 4.80
C VAL A 92 12.87 31.04 5.89
N LEU A 93 11.54 31.07 5.93
CA LEU A 93 10.73 30.19 6.76
C LEU A 93 10.44 28.93 5.96
N LEU A 94 10.84 27.78 6.49
CA LEU A 94 10.80 26.53 5.75
C LEU A 94 9.41 25.91 5.78
N GLY A 95 8.87 25.65 4.60
CA GLY A 95 7.66 24.86 4.41
C GLY A 95 7.88 23.38 4.73
N GLY A 96 6.81 22.60 4.64
CA GLY A 96 6.89 21.14 4.71
C GLY A 96 5.63 20.49 5.26
N ALA A 97 5.53 19.16 5.17
CA ALA A 97 4.36 18.41 5.68
C ALA A 97 4.09 18.54 7.20
N ALA A 98 5.03 19.11 7.96
CA ALA A 98 4.89 19.42 9.38
C ALA A 98 5.82 20.59 9.73
N PRO A 99 5.52 21.81 9.24
CA PRO A 99 6.39 22.94 9.46
C PRO A 99 6.40 23.28 10.94
N VAL A 100 7.53 23.81 11.41
CA VAL A 100 7.72 24.18 12.83
C VAL A 100 8.07 25.65 12.91
N ALA A 101 7.51 26.33 13.90
CA ALA A 101 7.76 27.74 14.12
C ALA A 101 8.23 27.99 15.56
N GLY A 102 8.91 29.12 15.77
CA GLY A 102 9.43 29.50 17.07
C GLY A 102 10.38 30.69 17.00
N PRO A 103 11.15 30.95 18.07
CA PRO A 103 12.14 32.02 18.05
C PRO A 103 13.20 31.80 16.98
N VAL A 104 13.51 32.83 16.20
CA VAL A 104 14.59 32.82 15.19
C VAL A 104 15.93 33.36 15.75
N GLY A 105 15.98 33.65 17.06
CA GLY A 105 17.10 34.28 17.74
C GLY A 105 18.00 33.37 18.61
N THR A 106 19.25 33.81 18.85
CA THR A 106 20.34 33.15 19.64
C THR A 106 20.27 31.61 19.71
N GLY A 107 20.49 30.94 18.57
CA GLY A 107 20.47 29.49 18.40
C GLY A 107 20.36 29.10 16.91
N GLU A 108 20.12 27.81 16.62
CA GLU A 108 19.58 27.40 15.31
C GLU A 108 18.15 27.94 15.20
N ALA A 109 17.87 28.72 14.14
CA ALA A 109 16.54 29.29 13.93
C ALA A 109 15.53 28.17 13.69
N VAL A 110 14.48 28.10 14.51
CA VAL A 110 13.52 26.99 14.47
C VAL A 110 12.68 27.08 13.19
N GLY A 111 12.84 26.10 12.29
CA GLY A 111 12.11 26.06 11.02
C GLY A 111 12.37 27.26 10.12
N ALA A 112 13.52 27.90 10.26
CA ALA A 112 13.91 29.03 9.41
C ALA A 112 15.42 29.03 9.17
N ILE A 113 15.85 29.63 8.06
CA ILE A 113 17.25 29.84 7.71
C ILE A 113 17.49 31.34 7.58
N ARG A 114 18.53 31.84 8.26
CA ARG A 114 18.86 33.27 8.25
C ARG A 114 19.88 33.59 7.15
N ILE A 115 19.64 34.71 6.47
CA ILE A 115 20.57 35.39 5.58
C ILE A 115 21.04 36.65 6.32
N ASP A 116 22.27 36.60 6.84
CA ASP A 116 22.90 37.70 7.55
C ASP A 116 23.17 38.86 6.59
N GLY A 117 22.72 40.06 6.95
CA GLY A 117 23.14 41.29 6.27
C GLY A 117 24.63 41.60 6.47
N PRO A 118 25.14 42.61 5.74
CA PRO A 118 26.56 42.91 5.74
C PRO A 118 27.00 43.40 7.12
N ASN A 119 28.27 43.21 7.46
CA ASN A 119 28.86 43.68 8.69
C ASN A 119 29.16 45.20 8.64
N THR A 120 28.16 45.97 8.22
CA THR A 120 28.16 47.43 8.12
C THR A 120 26.96 47.97 8.89
N GLY A 121 27.22 48.93 9.79
CA GLY A 121 26.14 49.51 10.59
C GLY A 121 25.17 50.32 9.74
N ASN A 122 23.87 50.27 10.06
CA ASN A 122 22.80 50.91 9.29
C ASN A 122 22.75 50.46 7.82
N ALA A 123 23.07 49.20 7.55
CA ALA A 123 22.92 48.65 6.21
C ALA A 123 21.46 48.36 5.85
N PHE A 124 20.61 48.02 6.82
CA PHE A 124 19.18 47.76 6.58
C PHE A 124 18.92 46.67 5.54
N ALA A 125 19.76 45.62 5.50
CA ALA A 125 19.49 44.46 4.66
C ALA A 125 18.17 43.79 5.07
N GLY A 126 17.35 43.38 4.10
CA GLY A 126 16.03 42.81 4.38
C GLY A 126 14.96 43.86 4.64
N MET A 127 15.21 45.14 4.31
CA MET A 127 14.14 46.16 4.27
C MET A 127 13.11 45.85 3.19
N SER A 128 13.55 45.18 2.12
CA SER A 128 12.70 44.50 1.16
C SER A 128 13.30 43.12 0.88
N VAL A 129 12.41 42.14 0.73
CA VAL A 129 12.74 40.76 0.35
C VAL A 129 11.72 40.33 -0.70
N SER A 130 12.13 39.48 -1.64
CA SER A 130 11.21 38.88 -2.59
C SER A 130 11.78 37.58 -3.16
N CYS A 131 10.89 36.74 -3.64
CA CYS A 131 11.27 35.62 -4.48
C CYS A 131 11.79 36.15 -5.81
N ALA A 132 12.96 35.70 -6.23
CA ALA A 132 13.48 35.99 -7.56
C ALA A 132 13.01 34.94 -8.59
N ASN A 133 12.48 33.80 -8.11
CA ASN A 133 12.42 32.51 -8.83
C ASN A 133 13.83 32.05 -9.27
N ASP A 134 13.92 31.08 -10.16
CA ASP A 134 15.20 30.57 -10.68
C ASP A 134 15.85 31.56 -11.68
N VAL A 135 16.67 32.49 -11.17
CA VAL A 135 17.34 33.51 -12.01
C VAL A 135 18.62 32.96 -12.66
N ASN A 136 19.09 31.81 -12.19
CA ASN A 136 20.36 31.23 -12.64
C ASN A 136 20.17 30.00 -13.57
N GLY A 137 18.96 29.43 -13.63
CA GLY A 137 18.58 28.30 -14.47
C GLY A 137 19.02 26.94 -13.94
N ASP A 138 19.07 26.74 -12.62
CA ASP A 138 19.41 25.47 -11.95
C ASP A 138 18.19 24.66 -11.44
N GLY A 139 16.99 25.25 -11.56
CA GLY A 139 15.71 24.65 -11.18
C GLY A 139 15.32 24.82 -9.71
N ILE A 140 15.99 25.70 -8.96
CA ILE A 140 15.65 26.04 -7.57
C ILE A 140 15.44 27.56 -7.48
N ASP A 141 14.47 28.00 -6.67
CA ASP A 141 14.15 29.42 -6.58
C ASP A 141 15.20 30.20 -5.77
N ASP A 142 15.49 31.41 -6.22
CA ASP A 142 16.47 32.31 -5.62
C ASP A 142 15.79 33.45 -4.81
N VAL A 143 16.57 34.11 -3.95
CA VAL A 143 16.09 35.12 -3.00
C VAL A 143 16.71 36.48 -3.28
N LEU A 144 15.90 37.54 -3.28
CA LEU A 144 16.35 38.94 -3.31
C LEU A 144 16.36 39.53 -1.91
N VAL A 145 17.46 40.19 -1.53
CA VAL A 145 17.58 40.93 -0.27
C VAL A 145 18.02 42.37 -0.57
N GLY A 146 17.13 43.34 -0.32
CA GLY A 146 17.39 44.76 -0.57
C GLY A 146 18.04 45.49 0.61
N SER A 147 18.95 46.42 0.30
CA SER A 147 19.56 47.37 1.23
C SER A 147 19.65 48.76 0.59
N ASN A 148 18.66 49.58 0.91
CA ASN A 148 18.57 50.94 0.42
C ASN A 148 19.67 51.86 1.00
N ARG A 149 20.26 51.55 2.15
CA ARG A 149 21.33 52.37 2.75
C ARG A 149 22.69 52.12 2.13
N THR A 150 22.97 50.88 1.71
CA THR A 150 24.23 50.55 1.05
C THR A 150 24.15 50.71 -0.47
N GLN A 151 22.95 50.94 -1.02
CA GLN A 151 22.67 50.96 -2.47
C GLN A 151 23.03 49.62 -3.11
N ARG A 152 22.62 48.54 -2.45
CA ARG A 152 22.92 47.16 -2.84
C ARG A 152 21.69 46.29 -2.72
N VAL A 153 21.65 45.28 -3.58
CA VAL A 153 20.75 44.14 -3.50
C VAL A 153 21.61 42.89 -3.60
N TRP A 154 21.32 41.88 -2.80
CA TRP A 154 21.95 40.57 -2.92
C TRP A 154 20.95 39.59 -3.51
N VAL A 155 21.42 38.85 -4.50
CA VAL A 155 20.72 37.67 -5.04
C VAL A 155 21.37 36.46 -4.39
N VAL A 156 20.62 35.77 -3.54
CA VAL A 156 21.07 34.57 -2.82
C VAL A 156 20.46 33.36 -3.51
N LEU A 157 21.30 32.48 -4.03
CA LEU A 157 20.87 31.36 -4.83
C LEU A 157 20.33 30.21 -3.97
N GLY A 158 19.22 29.63 -4.42
CA GLY A 158 18.61 28.44 -3.86
C GLY A 158 19.56 27.23 -3.89
N ALA A 159 19.32 26.24 -3.02
CA ALA A 159 20.02 24.96 -3.09
C ALA A 159 19.31 23.89 -2.24
N ARG A 160 19.47 22.62 -2.63
CA ARG A 160 18.93 21.47 -1.86
C ARG A 160 19.39 21.39 -0.41
N ASP A 161 20.60 21.86 -0.16
CA ASP A 161 21.20 22.09 1.14
C ASP A 161 21.28 23.59 1.40
N PHE A 162 20.14 24.28 1.39
CA PHE A 162 20.09 25.68 1.79
C PHE A 162 20.55 25.77 3.25
N GLU A 163 21.63 26.50 3.48
CA GLU A 163 22.26 26.69 4.79
C GLU A 163 22.30 28.20 5.09
N PRO A 164 22.54 28.63 6.34
CA PRO A 164 22.68 30.05 6.67
C PRO A 164 23.72 30.75 5.78
N VAL A 165 23.35 31.92 5.24
CA VAL A 165 24.17 32.69 4.28
C VAL A 165 24.63 34.00 4.90
N ASP A 166 25.87 34.39 4.62
CA ASP A 166 26.42 35.73 4.92
C ASP A 166 26.63 36.50 3.61
N VAL A 167 25.96 37.64 3.45
CA VAL A 167 26.05 38.42 2.19
C VAL A 167 27.45 39.02 1.95
N ASP A 168 28.30 39.14 2.98
CA ASP A 168 29.71 39.54 2.79
C ASP A 168 30.58 38.39 2.23
N ALA A 169 30.07 37.16 2.23
CA ALA A 169 30.80 35.95 1.87
C ALA A 169 29.97 34.99 0.98
N LEU A 170 29.23 35.54 0.01
CA LEU A 170 28.34 34.77 -0.87
C LEU A 170 29.04 33.60 -1.59
N GLY A 171 30.28 33.78 -2.06
CA GLY A 171 30.99 32.73 -2.80
C GLY A 171 30.20 32.27 -4.04
N THR A 172 29.80 31.00 -4.08
CA THR A 172 28.94 30.44 -5.14
C THR A 172 27.45 30.48 -4.80
N ARG A 173 27.07 31.01 -3.63
CA ARG A 173 25.69 31.08 -3.14
C ARG A 173 24.96 32.35 -3.57
N GLY A 174 25.53 33.16 -4.45
CA GLY A 174 24.91 34.43 -4.80
C GLY A 174 25.83 35.43 -5.46
N PHE A 175 25.24 36.57 -5.80
CA PHE A 175 25.94 37.73 -6.33
C PHE A 175 25.30 39.03 -5.84
N GLU A 176 26.04 40.12 -5.97
CA GLU A 176 25.58 41.46 -5.59
C GLU A 176 25.16 42.26 -6.82
N VAL A 177 24.13 43.09 -6.66
CA VAL A 177 23.77 44.16 -7.60
C VAL A 177 23.95 45.49 -6.88
N THR A 178 24.78 46.37 -7.44
CA THR A 178 25.05 47.71 -6.90
C THR A 178 24.71 48.80 -7.91
N ASN A 179 24.60 50.02 -7.42
CA ASN A 179 24.47 51.23 -8.24
C ASN A 179 25.55 52.23 -7.81
N SER A 180 26.69 52.23 -8.51
CA SER A 180 27.82 53.08 -8.14
C SER A 180 27.55 54.58 -8.28
N ASP A 181 26.66 54.98 -9.20
CA ASP A 181 26.20 56.37 -9.33
C ASP A 181 25.40 56.79 -8.09
N ALA A 182 24.48 55.97 -7.61
CA ALA A 182 23.72 56.23 -6.39
C ALA A 182 24.63 56.28 -5.14
N VAL A 183 25.65 55.42 -5.06
CA VAL A 183 26.68 55.48 -4.00
C VAL A 183 27.45 56.81 -4.08
N ALA A 184 27.78 57.28 -5.28
CA ALA A 184 28.47 58.56 -5.47
C ALA A 184 27.55 59.75 -5.11
N GLU A 185 26.28 59.70 -5.49
CA GLU A 185 25.26 60.70 -5.17
C GLU A 185 25.13 60.88 -3.66
N ASN A 186 24.97 59.79 -2.91
CA ASN A 186 24.80 59.83 -1.45
C ASN A 186 26.05 60.24 -0.67
N ARG A 187 27.22 60.28 -1.31
CA ARG A 187 28.43 60.90 -0.72
C ARG A 187 28.42 62.42 -0.84
N ALA A 188 27.64 62.97 -1.77
CA ALA A 188 27.49 64.41 -1.91
C ALA A 188 26.44 64.95 -0.91
N PRO A 189 26.61 66.19 -0.39
CA PRO A 189 25.58 66.83 0.42
C PRO A 189 24.26 66.94 -0.34
N GLY A 190 23.19 66.39 0.23
CA GLY A 190 21.85 66.43 -0.36
C GLY A 190 21.54 65.28 -1.33
N GLY A 191 22.43 64.29 -1.48
CA GLY A 191 22.10 63.05 -2.17
C GLY A 191 20.95 62.31 -1.50
N SER A 192 20.07 61.72 -2.32
CA SER A 192 18.82 61.11 -1.88
C SER A 192 18.56 59.73 -2.45
N ALA A 193 19.40 59.23 -3.38
CA ALA A 193 19.23 57.92 -3.99
C ALA A 193 18.96 56.81 -2.96
N ASN A 194 18.09 55.88 -3.34
CA ASN A 194 17.55 54.86 -2.45
C ASN A 194 17.41 53.51 -3.17
N PHE A 195 18.40 53.16 -3.98
CA PHE A 195 18.47 51.90 -4.73
C PHE A 195 18.42 50.69 -3.78
N GLY A 196 17.50 49.75 -4.02
CA GLY A 196 17.22 48.62 -3.13
C GLY A 196 16.11 48.90 -2.12
N TYR A 197 15.33 49.97 -2.31
CA TYR A 197 14.15 50.29 -1.48
C TYR A 197 13.09 49.19 -1.54
N ALA A 198 12.80 48.71 -2.75
CA ALA A 198 11.96 47.54 -2.99
C ALA A 198 12.61 46.66 -4.05
N VAL A 199 12.41 45.34 -3.94
CA VAL A 199 12.89 44.32 -4.86
C VAL A 199 11.75 43.38 -5.19
N THR A 200 11.72 42.83 -6.41
CA THR A 200 10.76 41.80 -6.79
C THR A 200 11.30 40.91 -7.91
N GLY A 201 10.98 39.62 -7.91
CA GLY A 201 11.11 38.77 -9.09
C GLY A 201 10.02 39.10 -10.11
N LEU A 202 10.32 38.94 -11.39
CA LEU A 202 9.43 39.32 -12.51
C LEU A 202 9.04 38.15 -13.43
N GLY A 203 9.52 36.94 -13.15
CA GLY A 203 9.47 35.86 -14.14
C GLY A 203 10.32 36.22 -15.37
N ASP A 204 10.09 35.55 -16.50
CA ASP A 204 10.86 35.78 -17.74
C ASP A 204 10.23 36.91 -18.58
N VAL A 205 10.67 38.16 -18.38
CA VAL A 205 10.08 39.33 -19.07
C VAL A 205 10.63 39.53 -20.49
N ASN A 206 11.71 38.82 -20.83
CA ASN A 206 12.39 38.96 -22.13
C ASN A 206 12.24 37.70 -23.03
N GLY A 207 11.75 36.59 -22.48
CA GLY A 207 11.52 35.32 -23.16
C GLY A 207 12.78 34.47 -23.38
N ASP A 208 13.82 34.58 -22.53
CA ASP A 208 15.06 33.80 -22.62
C ASP A 208 15.07 32.50 -21.80
N GLY A 209 14.02 32.26 -21.02
CA GLY A 209 13.80 31.07 -20.20
C GLY A 209 14.44 31.14 -18.81
N LEU A 210 14.97 32.28 -18.39
CA LEU A 210 15.42 32.53 -17.01
C LEU A 210 14.51 33.55 -16.34
N ALA A 211 14.37 33.46 -15.02
CA ALA A 211 13.66 34.49 -14.29
C ALA A 211 14.47 35.80 -14.22
N ASP A 212 13.77 36.91 -14.39
CA ASP A 212 14.26 38.28 -14.29
C ASP A 212 13.78 38.90 -12.96
N PHE A 213 14.34 40.06 -12.61
CA PHE A 213 13.96 40.75 -11.38
C PHE A 213 14.07 42.27 -11.51
N ALA A 214 13.36 42.98 -10.63
CA ALA A 214 13.36 44.44 -10.55
C ALA A 214 13.90 44.97 -9.23
N ILE A 215 14.55 46.14 -9.32
CA ILE A 215 15.03 46.91 -8.17
C ILE A 215 14.51 48.34 -8.27
N VAL A 216 13.90 48.81 -7.18
CA VAL A 216 13.37 50.17 -7.07
C VAL A 216 14.36 51.08 -6.36
N ASP A 217 14.65 52.23 -6.96
CA ASP A 217 15.19 53.42 -6.33
C ASP A 217 14.08 54.45 -6.23
N ASN A 218 13.47 54.62 -5.06
CA ASN A 218 12.27 55.45 -4.97
C ASN A 218 12.54 56.97 -4.94
N LEU A 219 13.80 57.39 -4.85
CA LEU A 219 14.20 58.80 -4.73
C LEU A 219 15.14 59.25 -5.86
N TYR A 220 15.24 58.45 -6.93
CA TYR A 220 16.03 58.80 -8.10
C TYR A 220 15.70 60.21 -8.62
N ASP A 221 16.76 60.99 -8.83
CA ASP A 221 16.76 62.32 -9.43
C ASP A 221 17.22 62.23 -10.90
N ARG A 222 16.33 62.58 -11.84
CA ARG A 222 16.69 62.65 -13.26
C ARG A 222 17.37 63.98 -13.55
N PRO A 223 18.63 64.00 -14.02
CA PRO A 223 19.28 65.22 -14.42
C PRO A 223 18.60 65.85 -15.65
N ALA A 224 18.77 67.16 -15.82
CA ALA A 224 18.34 67.81 -17.05
C ALA A 224 19.08 67.19 -18.24
N ASN A 225 18.38 66.98 -19.35
CA ASN A 225 18.97 66.49 -20.59
C ASN A 225 19.07 67.66 -21.60
N PRO A 226 20.26 68.24 -21.80
CA PRO A 226 20.43 69.37 -22.72
C PRO A 226 20.16 69.00 -24.19
N ALA A 227 20.30 67.72 -24.57
CA ALA A 227 20.12 67.27 -25.95
C ALA A 227 18.64 67.18 -26.34
N THR A 228 17.77 66.79 -25.40
CA THR A 228 16.32 66.70 -25.62
C THR A 228 15.57 67.91 -25.08
N GLY A 229 16.23 68.77 -24.29
CA GLY A 229 15.60 69.87 -23.56
C GLY A 229 14.78 69.41 -22.34
N ALA A 230 14.84 68.14 -21.96
CA ALA A 230 14.10 67.63 -20.81
C ALA A 230 14.61 68.28 -19.50
N PRO A 231 13.71 68.78 -18.63
CA PRO A 231 14.11 69.40 -17.38
C PRO A 231 14.64 68.36 -16.39
N ALA A 232 15.41 68.83 -15.41
CA ALA A 232 15.72 68.02 -14.24
C ALA A 232 14.44 67.75 -13.45
N LEU A 233 14.27 66.52 -12.99
CA LEU A 233 13.17 66.12 -12.10
C LEU A 233 13.76 65.48 -10.85
N SER A 234 13.27 65.87 -9.68
CA SER A 234 13.73 65.32 -8.41
C SER A 234 12.70 64.40 -7.78
N ASN A 235 13.18 63.36 -7.08
CA ASN A 235 12.40 62.37 -6.34
C ASN A 235 11.30 61.71 -7.18
N ILE A 236 11.61 61.42 -8.45
CA ILE A 236 10.68 60.73 -9.35
C ILE A 236 10.74 59.21 -9.17
N GLY A 237 11.87 58.71 -8.67
CA GLY A 237 12.13 57.28 -8.59
C GLY A 237 12.42 56.64 -9.95
N ARG A 238 13.06 55.47 -9.90
CA ARG A 238 13.40 54.63 -11.03
C ARG A 238 13.25 53.15 -10.66
N VAL A 239 12.76 52.35 -11.61
CA VAL A 239 12.83 50.89 -11.56
C VAL A 239 13.86 50.39 -12.56
N TRP A 240 14.70 49.47 -12.12
CA TRP A 240 15.68 48.75 -12.96
C TRP A 240 15.20 47.32 -13.13
N VAL A 241 14.95 46.91 -14.37
CA VAL A 241 14.62 45.52 -14.72
C VAL A 241 15.89 44.83 -15.20
N ILE A 242 16.25 43.72 -14.57
CA ILE A 242 17.54 43.04 -14.74
C ILE A 242 17.29 41.60 -15.15
N ALA A 243 17.96 41.19 -16.24
CA ALA A 243 17.88 39.86 -16.80
C ALA A 243 18.49 38.80 -15.88
N GLY A 244 17.84 37.65 -15.78
CA GLY A 244 18.41 36.40 -15.31
C GLY A 244 19.67 36.01 -16.07
N SER A 245 20.54 35.21 -15.46
CA SER A 245 21.78 34.80 -16.09
C SER A 245 22.42 33.62 -15.35
N ARG A 246 22.82 32.60 -16.11
CA ARG A 246 23.72 31.52 -15.65
C ARG A 246 25.08 32.04 -15.16
N ASN A 247 25.48 33.23 -15.61
CA ASN A 247 26.66 33.93 -15.13
C ASN A 247 26.29 34.81 -13.93
N VAL A 248 26.65 34.33 -12.73
CA VAL A 248 26.33 34.91 -11.42
C VAL A 248 27.41 35.87 -10.91
N ASN A 249 27.91 36.75 -11.78
CA ASN A 249 28.85 37.79 -11.38
C ASN A 249 28.12 39.02 -10.80
N THR A 250 28.81 39.74 -9.91
CA THR A 250 28.35 41.05 -9.41
C THR A 250 28.04 42.01 -10.56
N ILE A 251 26.94 42.75 -10.43
CA ILE A 251 26.44 43.72 -11.42
C ILE A 251 26.54 45.13 -10.82
N ASP A 252 27.00 46.11 -11.60
CA ASP A 252 26.86 47.52 -11.28
C ASP A 252 25.95 48.21 -12.32
N VAL A 253 24.70 48.49 -11.96
CA VAL A 253 23.69 48.99 -12.92
C VAL A 253 24.04 50.34 -13.53
N ALA A 254 24.87 51.16 -12.84
CA ALA A 254 25.36 52.43 -13.35
C ALA A 254 26.39 52.25 -14.48
N GLY A 255 27.32 51.30 -14.31
CA GLY A 255 28.29 50.92 -15.34
C GLY A 255 27.71 50.03 -16.46
N GLU A 256 26.62 49.32 -16.15
CA GLU A 256 26.04 48.26 -16.98
C GLU A 256 24.91 48.70 -17.91
N ALA A 257 24.53 49.99 -17.93
CA ALA A 257 23.69 50.54 -19.00
C ALA A 257 24.25 50.22 -20.41
N ALA A 258 25.54 49.88 -20.50
CA ALA A 258 26.23 49.40 -21.69
C ALA A 258 26.54 47.88 -21.75
N ALA A 259 26.41 47.08 -20.68
CA ALA A 259 27.12 45.78 -20.58
C ALA A 259 26.30 44.48 -20.55
N GLY A 260 24.96 44.49 -20.57
CA GLY A 260 24.25 43.26 -20.93
C GLY A 260 22.88 43.02 -20.32
N ARG A 261 22.80 43.22 -19.00
CA ARG A 261 21.73 42.62 -18.18
C ARG A 261 20.60 43.56 -17.82
N VAL A 262 20.78 44.88 -17.91
CA VAL A 262 19.66 45.81 -17.70
C VAL A 262 18.76 45.78 -18.94
N LEU A 263 17.53 45.31 -18.74
CA LEU A 263 16.51 45.20 -19.79
C LEU A 263 15.76 46.51 -19.92
N GLN A 264 15.25 47.04 -18.81
CA GLN A 264 14.47 48.27 -18.80
C GLN A 264 14.91 49.20 -17.68
N THR A 265 14.88 50.50 -17.97
CA THR A 265 14.91 51.55 -16.95
C THR A 265 13.60 52.33 -17.04
N ILE A 266 12.89 52.44 -15.92
CA ILE A 266 11.55 53.02 -15.88
C ILE A 266 11.57 54.21 -14.93
N ASP A 267 11.46 55.42 -15.47
CA ASP A 267 11.52 56.67 -14.73
C ASP A 267 10.10 57.16 -14.35
N GLY A 268 9.97 57.69 -13.13
CA GLY A 268 8.77 58.41 -12.72
C GLY A 268 8.59 59.76 -13.44
N SER A 269 7.39 60.32 -13.37
CA SER A 269 7.06 61.62 -13.98
C SER A 269 6.59 62.70 -12.98
N GLY A 270 6.46 62.33 -11.71
CA GLY A 270 6.06 63.20 -10.61
C GLY A 270 5.49 62.36 -9.45
N GLY A 271 6.09 62.48 -8.26
CA GLY A 271 5.88 61.52 -7.17
C GLY A 271 6.85 60.34 -7.28
N GLN A 272 7.02 59.61 -6.17
CA GLN A 272 8.03 58.54 -6.03
C GLN A 272 7.48 57.21 -6.56
N LEU A 273 8.22 56.46 -7.38
CA LEU A 273 7.97 55.04 -7.64
C LEU A 273 8.43 54.23 -6.42
N ILE A 274 7.55 53.48 -5.76
CA ILE A 274 7.85 52.91 -4.43
C ILE A 274 7.62 51.41 -4.31
N SER A 275 6.87 50.82 -5.23
CA SER A 275 6.59 49.39 -5.25
C SER A 275 6.57 48.91 -6.69
N ALA A 276 6.99 47.67 -6.91
CA ALA A 276 6.84 46.97 -8.17
C ALA A 276 6.44 45.53 -7.88
N ASP A 277 5.81 44.85 -8.84
CA ASP A 277 5.56 43.41 -8.79
C ASP A 277 5.45 42.81 -10.20
N ASP A 278 5.71 41.51 -10.31
CA ASP A 278 5.24 40.71 -11.45
C ASP A 278 3.71 40.78 -11.49
N VAL A 279 3.15 40.79 -12.69
CA VAL A 279 1.71 40.62 -12.88
C VAL A 279 1.37 39.52 -13.88
N GLY A 280 2.35 38.87 -14.51
CA GLY A 280 2.12 38.00 -15.66
C GLY A 280 1.79 38.79 -16.92
N ASP A 281 1.20 38.14 -17.92
CA ASP A 281 0.90 38.76 -19.22
C ASP A 281 -0.45 39.51 -19.16
N VAL A 282 -0.41 40.82 -18.93
CA VAL A 282 -1.62 41.66 -18.80
C VAL A 282 -2.15 42.11 -20.16
N ASN A 283 -1.37 41.97 -21.24
CA ASN A 283 -1.73 42.48 -22.57
C ASN A 283 -1.99 41.37 -23.61
N GLY A 284 -1.64 40.12 -23.30
CA GLY A 284 -1.82 38.94 -24.14
C GLY A 284 -0.73 38.75 -25.20
N ASP A 285 0.45 39.34 -25.04
CA ASP A 285 1.55 39.26 -26.00
C ASP A 285 2.52 38.09 -25.76
N GLY A 286 2.33 37.36 -24.65
CA GLY A 286 3.10 36.19 -24.25
C GLY A 286 4.37 36.50 -23.47
N LEU A 287 4.62 37.76 -23.08
CA LEU A 287 5.69 38.15 -22.16
C LEU A 287 5.11 38.47 -20.78
N ALA A 288 5.92 38.27 -19.73
CA ALA A 288 5.55 38.74 -18.41
C ALA A 288 5.65 40.28 -18.34
N ASP A 289 4.63 40.91 -17.77
CA ASP A 289 4.53 42.33 -17.54
C ASP A 289 4.78 42.67 -16.07
N LEU A 290 4.99 43.94 -15.77
CA LEU A 290 5.13 44.41 -14.39
C LEU A 290 4.16 45.54 -14.06
N VAL A 291 3.80 45.66 -12.79
CA VAL A 291 3.06 46.82 -12.26
C VAL A 291 3.94 47.62 -11.29
N ILE A 292 3.86 48.94 -11.34
CA ILE A 292 4.62 49.85 -10.49
C ILE A 292 3.68 50.80 -9.76
N GLY A 293 3.80 50.89 -8.44
CA GLY A 293 3.04 51.81 -7.60
C GLY A 293 3.76 53.14 -7.35
N SER A 294 3.00 54.24 -7.42
CA SER A 294 3.46 55.60 -7.11
C SER A 294 2.40 56.36 -6.29
N TYR A 295 2.40 56.13 -4.98
CA TYR A 295 1.45 56.84 -4.10
C TYR A 295 1.59 58.37 -4.16
N GLY A 296 2.80 58.86 -4.44
CA GLY A 296 3.12 60.29 -4.49
C GLY A 296 2.60 61.01 -5.74
N ALA A 297 2.10 60.26 -6.73
CA ALA A 297 1.72 60.81 -8.01
C ALA A 297 0.58 61.84 -7.90
N THR A 298 0.66 62.86 -8.76
CA THR A 298 -0.33 63.95 -8.84
C THR A 298 -0.98 64.01 -10.23
N PRO A 299 -1.66 62.93 -10.67
CA PRO A 299 -2.24 62.87 -12.02
C PRO A 299 -3.25 64.00 -12.31
N TRP A 300 -3.81 64.59 -11.26
CA TRP A 300 -4.80 65.68 -11.32
C TRP A 300 -4.20 67.06 -10.98
N GLY A 301 -2.87 67.15 -10.93
CA GLY A 301 -2.15 68.37 -10.57
C GLY A 301 -2.25 68.74 -9.07
N ALA A 302 -1.76 69.94 -8.75
CA ALA A 302 -1.58 70.39 -7.36
C ALA A 302 -2.88 70.56 -6.54
N ALA A 303 -4.05 70.63 -7.19
CA ALA A 303 -5.34 70.78 -6.52
C ALA A 303 -5.84 69.46 -5.88
N ALA A 304 -5.39 68.32 -6.39
CA ALA A 304 -5.67 66.99 -5.84
C ALA A 304 -4.34 66.27 -5.56
N PRO A 305 -3.57 66.76 -4.58
CA PRO A 305 -2.23 66.26 -4.32
C PRO A 305 -2.31 64.82 -3.78
N VAL A 306 -1.44 63.94 -4.28
CA VAL A 306 -1.28 62.57 -3.77
C VAL A 306 -2.56 61.73 -3.93
N ALA A 307 -3.26 61.92 -5.05
CA ALA A 307 -4.25 60.93 -5.49
C ALA A 307 -3.60 59.55 -5.68
N GLY A 308 -2.33 59.56 -6.09
CA GLY A 308 -1.54 58.37 -6.36
C GLY A 308 -1.88 57.75 -7.71
N ALA A 309 -0.99 56.90 -8.18
CA ALA A 309 -1.13 56.16 -9.42
C ALA A 309 -0.42 54.81 -9.33
N ALA A 310 -0.79 53.89 -10.22
CA ALA A 310 0.03 52.75 -10.59
C ALA A 310 0.18 52.70 -12.12
N TYR A 311 1.16 51.94 -12.60
CA TYR A 311 1.47 51.83 -14.02
C TYR A 311 1.72 50.35 -14.35
N ALA A 312 0.89 49.78 -15.23
CA ALA A 312 1.18 48.49 -15.84
C ALA A 312 2.12 48.74 -17.02
N ILE A 313 3.28 48.08 -17.03
CA ILE A 313 4.35 48.23 -18.01
C ILE A 313 4.51 46.89 -18.72
N PHE A 314 4.41 46.91 -20.05
CA PHE A 314 4.49 45.71 -20.85
C PHE A 314 5.93 45.20 -20.98
N GLY A 315 6.08 43.88 -20.93
CA GLY A 315 7.31 43.14 -21.16
C GLY A 315 7.88 43.42 -22.55
N SER A 316 9.19 43.24 -22.70
CA SER A 316 9.84 43.48 -23.99
C SER A 316 11.14 42.71 -24.12
N LYS A 317 11.36 42.16 -25.31
CA LYS A 317 12.64 41.57 -25.71
C LYS A 317 13.71 42.62 -26.03
N GLU A 318 13.30 43.86 -26.24
CA GLU A 318 14.19 44.97 -26.53
C GLU A 318 14.51 45.75 -25.26
N ARG A 319 15.73 46.29 -25.20
CA ARG A 319 16.09 47.19 -24.11
C ARG A 319 15.38 48.53 -24.27
N GLN A 320 14.78 49.03 -23.19
CA GLN A 320 13.96 50.23 -23.24
C GLN A 320 14.24 51.17 -22.06
N HIS A 321 14.11 52.47 -22.34
CA HIS A 321 14.02 53.51 -21.32
C HIS A 321 12.61 54.08 -21.39
N ILE A 322 11.84 53.92 -20.32
CA ILE A 322 10.40 54.23 -20.26
C ILE A 322 10.20 55.39 -19.28
N ASP A 323 9.38 56.37 -19.66
CA ASP A 323 8.90 57.44 -18.77
C ASP A 323 7.41 57.21 -18.51
N VAL A 324 7.01 56.98 -17.26
CA VAL A 324 5.60 56.69 -16.92
C VAL A 324 4.66 57.88 -17.18
N GLY A 325 5.19 59.09 -17.34
CA GLY A 325 4.43 60.26 -17.78
C GLY A 325 4.09 60.25 -19.26
N ALA A 326 4.72 59.36 -20.03
CA ALA A 326 4.58 59.25 -21.48
C ALA A 326 4.65 57.78 -21.93
N LEU A 327 3.82 56.90 -21.34
CA LEU A 327 3.85 55.45 -21.58
C LEU A 327 3.68 55.06 -23.06
N GLY A 328 2.87 55.77 -23.84
CA GLY A 328 2.63 55.43 -25.25
C GLY A 328 2.13 54.00 -25.43
N GLY A 329 2.90 53.18 -26.16
CA GLY A 329 2.60 51.75 -26.37
C GLY A 329 3.18 50.81 -25.32
N HIS A 330 3.90 51.33 -24.32
CA HIS A 330 4.60 50.53 -23.31
C HIS A 330 3.72 50.10 -22.13
N GLY A 331 2.44 50.48 -22.10
CA GLY A 331 1.55 50.15 -20.99
C GLY A 331 0.41 51.13 -20.79
N PHE A 332 -0.19 51.10 -19.60
CA PHE A 332 -1.25 52.02 -19.18
C PHE A 332 -1.14 52.43 -17.71
N ALA A 333 -1.72 53.57 -17.36
CA ALA A 333 -1.76 54.08 -15.99
C ALA A 333 -3.10 53.75 -15.30
N VAL A 334 -3.06 53.65 -13.97
CA VAL A 334 -4.22 53.54 -13.07
C VAL A 334 -4.20 54.74 -12.14
N PHE A 335 -5.17 55.64 -12.26
CA PHE A 335 -5.23 56.85 -11.44
C PHE A 335 -6.16 56.71 -10.24
N GLY A 336 -5.70 57.21 -9.09
CA GLY A 336 -6.55 57.45 -7.93
C GLY A 336 -7.69 58.42 -8.26
N GLY A 337 -8.71 58.47 -7.40
CA GLY A 337 -9.84 59.37 -7.59
C GLY A 337 -9.41 60.84 -7.72
N GLN A 338 -10.27 61.68 -8.30
CA GLN A 338 -10.02 63.12 -8.51
C GLN A 338 -10.08 63.94 -7.21
N ARG A 339 -9.28 63.55 -6.23
CA ARG A 339 -9.15 64.13 -4.91
C ARG A 339 -7.77 63.83 -4.35
N GLY A 340 -7.36 64.59 -3.34
CA GLY A 340 -6.07 64.37 -2.72
C GLY A 340 -6.07 63.30 -1.63
N ARG A 341 -4.90 62.72 -1.38
CA ARG A 341 -4.55 61.81 -0.27
C ARG A 341 -5.03 60.36 -0.36
N ASP A 342 -5.60 59.95 -1.48
CA ASP A 342 -5.96 58.54 -1.71
C ASP A 342 -4.72 57.62 -1.65
N ARG A 343 -3.54 58.13 -2.07
CA ARG A 343 -2.27 57.41 -2.04
C ARG A 343 -2.35 56.07 -2.77
N LEU A 344 -3.11 55.99 -3.86
CA LEU A 344 -3.18 54.79 -4.69
C LEU A 344 -1.79 54.43 -5.23
N GLY A 345 -1.42 53.15 -5.20
CA GLY A 345 -0.07 52.69 -5.54
C GLY A 345 0.88 52.66 -4.34
N THR A 346 0.35 52.71 -3.11
CA THR A 346 1.12 52.38 -1.89
C THR A 346 1.63 50.93 -1.94
N SER A 347 0.82 50.03 -2.50
CA SER A 347 1.19 48.64 -2.74
C SER A 347 0.53 48.15 -4.03
N VAL A 348 1.13 47.14 -4.65
CA VAL A 348 0.67 46.49 -5.87
C VAL A 348 0.96 45.00 -5.80
N SER A 349 0.17 44.15 -6.46
CA SER A 349 0.50 42.72 -6.59
C SER A 349 -0.29 42.02 -7.69
N LYS A 350 0.23 40.86 -8.12
CA LYS A 350 -0.41 39.91 -9.05
C LYS A 350 -1.68 39.32 -8.48
N LEU A 351 -2.68 39.09 -9.33
CA LEU A 351 -3.86 38.27 -9.01
C LEU A 351 -4.01 37.03 -9.91
N GLY A 352 -3.31 36.98 -11.04
CA GLY A 352 -3.59 35.98 -12.09
C GLY A 352 -4.82 36.38 -12.89
N ASP A 353 -5.39 35.46 -13.68
CA ASP A 353 -6.60 35.73 -14.46
C ASP A 353 -7.86 35.59 -13.57
N LEU A 354 -8.29 36.70 -12.96
CA LEU A 354 -9.41 36.71 -12.01
C LEU A 354 -10.75 36.69 -12.74
N ASN A 355 -10.84 37.25 -13.95
CA ASN A 355 -12.09 37.36 -14.69
C ASN A 355 -12.30 36.26 -15.75
N GLY A 356 -11.30 35.40 -15.99
CA GLY A 356 -11.33 34.27 -16.92
C GLY A 356 -11.19 34.65 -18.39
N ASP A 357 -10.63 35.83 -18.70
CA ASP A 357 -10.46 36.32 -20.08
C ASP A 357 -9.12 35.91 -20.73
N GLY A 358 -8.27 35.23 -19.96
CA GLY A 358 -6.95 34.75 -20.38
C GLY A 358 -5.84 35.78 -20.24
N LEU A 359 -6.12 36.98 -19.75
CA LEU A 359 -5.13 38.00 -19.41
C LEU A 359 -4.90 38.01 -17.90
N ALA A 360 -3.70 38.40 -17.49
CA ALA A 360 -3.41 38.53 -16.08
C ALA A 360 -3.97 39.85 -15.50
N ASP A 361 -4.49 39.75 -14.28
CA ASP A 361 -5.05 40.83 -13.49
C ASP A 361 -4.15 41.16 -12.30
N PHE A 362 -4.38 42.33 -11.70
CA PHE A 362 -3.59 42.82 -10.59
C PHE A 362 -4.38 43.71 -9.63
N ILE A 363 -3.80 43.96 -8.47
CA ILE A 363 -4.37 44.82 -7.43
C ILE A 363 -3.47 46.03 -7.13
N VAL A 364 -4.11 47.15 -6.81
CA VAL A 364 -3.45 48.39 -6.40
C VAL A 364 -4.05 48.90 -5.09
N GLY A 365 -3.25 48.95 -4.03
CA GLY A 365 -3.64 49.45 -2.71
C GLY A 365 -3.46 50.96 -2.53
N GLY A 366 -4.34 51.57 -1.74
CA GLY A 366 -4.26 52.97 -1.30
C GLY A 366 -4.69 53.13 0.15
N ASP A 367 -3.72 53.40 1.04
CA ASP A 367 -3.94 53.42 2.50
C ASP A 367 -4.61 54.70 3.03
N GLY A 368 -4.76 55.71 2.18
CA GLY A 368 -5.28 57.03 2.54
C GLY A 368 -6.68 57.34 2.02
N VAL A 369 -7.32 56.39 1.32
CA VAL A 369 -8.60 56.61 0.63
C VAL A 369 -9.70 56.96 1.64
N PRO A 370 -10.38 58.11 1.50
CA PRO A 370 -11.49 58.49 2.34
C PRO A 370 -12.79 57.79 1.89
N ASN A 371 -13.60 57.42 2.87
CA ASN A 371 -14.90 56.81 2.70
C ASN A 371 -15.93 57.54 3.57
N ALA A 372 -17.12 57.83 3.02
CA ALA A 372 -18.15 58.57 3.74
C ALA A 372 -18.75 57.80 4.93
N SER A 373 -18.73 56.47 4.87
CA SER A 373 -19.26 55.58 5.90
C SER A 373 -18.21 55.15 6.91
N THR A 374 -16.96 54.95 6.48
CA THR A 374 -15.90 54.39 7.34
C THR A 374 -14.84 55.39 7.76
N GLY A 375 -14.77 56.59 7.15
CA GLY A 375 -13.97 57.72 7.62
C GLY A 375 -12.87 58.20 6.66
N PRO A 376 -12.14 59.28 7.03
CA PRO A 376 -11.22 59.97 6.14
C PRO A 376 -9.95 59.20 5.75
N ARG A 377 -9.59 58.11 6.44
CA ARG A 377 -8.41 57.30 6.18
C ARG A 377 -8.70 55.80 6.36
N ALA A 378 -9.86 55.37 5.86
CA ALA A 378 -10.22 53.95 5.86
C ALA A 378 -9.27 53.13 4.96
N GLY A 379 -8.84 53.73 3.85
CA GLY A 379 -8.06 53.04 2.83
C GLY A 379 -8.94 52.22 1.88
N GLY A 380 -8.33 51.59 0.90
CA GLY A 380 -9.01 50.75 -0.08
C GLY A 380 -8.05 50.15 -1.09
N ALA A 381 -8.59 49.33 -2.00
CA ALA A 381 -7.83 48.74 -3.08
C ALA A 381 -8.66 48.64 -4.37
N ALA A 382 -7.99 48.80 -5.50
CA ALA A 382 -8.56 48.57 -6.83
C ALA A 382 -8.07 47.23 -7.36
N VAL A 383 -9.01 46.32 -7.65
CA VAL A 383 -8.75 45.19 -8.55
C VAL A 383 -8.85 45.71 -9.97
N VAL A 384 -7.84 45.42 -10.79
CA VAL A 384 -7.70 45.95 -12.15
C VAL A 384 -7.56 44.80 -13.13
N TYR A 385 -8.45 44.75 -14.11
CA TYR A 385 -8.40 43.74 -15.15
C TYR A 385 -7.36 44.05 -16.23
N GLY A 386 -6.64 43.02 -16.66
CA GLY A 386 -5.72 43.02 -17.78
C GLY A 386 -6.37 43.53 -19.06
N SER A 387 -5.57 44.12 -19.94
CA SER A 387 -6.02 44.54 -21.27
C SER A 387 -4.85 44.89 -22.18
N ALA A 388 -4.96 44.50 -23.45
CA ALA A 388 -4.15 45.06 -24.53
C ALA A 388 -4.36 46.57 -24.76
N SER A 389 -5.45 47.15 -24.21
CA SER A 389 -5.74 48.57 -24.32
C SER A 389 -4.79 49.41 -23.46
N THR A 390 -4.16 50.41 -24.07
CA THR A 390 -3.29 51.38 -23.38
C THR A 390 -4.06 52.56 -22.76
N GLN A 391 -5.41 52.49 -22.73
CA GLN A 391 -6.24 53.51 -22.09
C GLN A 391 -6.00 53.56 -20.58
N THR A 392 -5.90 54.78 -20.05
CA THR A 392 -5.84 55.02 -18.60
C THR A 392 -7.06 54.41 -17.90
N VAL A 393 -6.81 53.74 -16.80
CA VAL A 393 -7.81 53.24 -15.86
C VAL A 393 -8.01 54.27 -14.75
N PHE A 394 -9.25 54.51 -14.39
CA PHE A 394 -9.67 55.43 -13.34
C PHE A 394 -10.39 54.69 -12.22
N THR A 395 -10.23 55.19 -11.01
CA THR A 395 -10.91 54.68 -9.81
C THR A 395 -11.97 55.66 -9.32
N ALA A 396 -13.12 55.13 -8.91
CA ALA A 396 -14.23 55.86 -8.31
C ALA A 396 -14.74 55.11 -7.05
N PRO A 397 -13.99 55.18 -5.94
CA PRO A 397 -14.36 54.51 -4.68
C PRO A 397 -15.79 54.84 -4.23
N GLY A 398 -16.57 53.81 -3.89
CA GLY A 398 -17.96 53.93 -3.44
C GLY A 398 -19.00 53.96 -4.56
N ALA A 399 -18.60 53.91 -5.83
CA ALA A 399 -19.52 53.75 -6.94
C ALA A 399 -20.22 52.38 -6.90
N ALA A 400 -21.51 52.36 -7.22
CA ALA A 400 -22.30 51.12 -7.28
C ALA A 400 -21.91 50.25 -8.49
N GLU A 401 -21.53 50.87 -9.60
CA GLU A 401 -21.04 50.24 -10.83
C GLU A 401 -19.93 51.10 -11.43
N GLY A 402 -19.00 50.47 -12.14
CA GLY A 402 -17.86 51.13 -12.76
C GLY A 402 -16.96 51.83 -11.74
N ALA A 403 -16.68 51.15 -10.62
CA ALA A 403 -15.76 51.66 -9.59
C ALA A 403 -14.30 51.65 -10.05
N VAL A 404 -13.96 50.76 -10.99
CA VAL A 404 -12.69 50.77 -11.74
C VAL A 404 -13.04 50.68 -13.22
N TYR A 405 -12.64 51.67 -14.01
CA TYR A 405 -13.09 51.79 -15.40
C TYR A 405 -12.06 52.49 -16.29
N SER A 406 -12.16 52.28 -17.59
CA SER A 406 -11.52 53.12 -18.60
C SER A 406 -12.58 53.80 -19.46
N CYS A 407 -12.17 54.75 -20.30
CA CYS A 407 -13.06 55.38 -21.26
C CYS A 407 -12.90 54.72 -22.63
N SER A 408 -14.02 54.52 -23.34
CA SER A 408 -14.05 53.99 -24.72
C SER A 408 -13.55 54.98 -25.78
N ASP A 409 -12.82 56.02 -25.37
CA ASP A 409 -12.34 57.08 -26.25
C ASP A 409 -11.22 56.56 -27.17
N SER A 410 -11.12 57.10 -28.39
CA SER A 410 -10.10 56.66 -29.36
C SER A 410 -8.68 57.15 -29.06
N ALA A 411 -8.53 58.16 -28.19
CA ALA A 411 -7.25 58.68 -27.72
C ALA A 411 -7.13 58.45 -26.20
N PRO A 412 -5.90 58.34 -25.64
CA PRO A 412 -5.73 58.16 -24.20
C PRO A 412 -6.43 59.26 -23.40
N ASN A 413 -7.41 58.86 -22.58
CA ASN A 413 -8.08 59.80 -21.68
C ASN A 413 -7.18 60.03 -20.45
N THR A 414 -6.96 61.28 -20.07
CA THR A 414 -6.22 61.66 -18.85
C THR A 414 -7.06 62.51 -17.91
N THR A 415 -8.33 62.71 -18.23
CA THR A 415 -9.26 63.60 -17.51
C THR A 415 -10.25 62.86 -16.63
N GLY A 416 -10.34 61.52 -16.72
CA GLY A 416 -11.31 60.71 -15.97
C GLY A 416 -12.78 60.93 -16.37
N THR A 417 -13.05 61.82 -17.32
CA THR A 417 -14.39 62.09 -17.84
C THR A 417 -14.52 61.47 -19.21
N CYS A 418 -15.31 60.41 -19.34
CA CYS A 418 -15.51 59.74 -20.62
C CYS A 418 -16.44 60.56 -21.51
N ALA A 419 -16.06 60.76 -22.77
CA ALA A 419 -16.90 61.46 -23.74
C ALA A 419 -18.02 60.56 -24.29
N ALA A 420 -17.75 59.25 -24.37
CA ALA A 420 -18.71 58.20 -24.66
C ALA A 420 -19.05 57.41 -23.37
N ASP A 421 -18.76 56.11 -23.35
CA ASP A 421 -19.13 55.20 -22.26
C ASP A 421 -17.93 54.76 -21.42
N ARG A 422 -18.20 54.44 -20.15
CA ARG A 422 -17.26 53.75 -19.25
C ARG A 422 -17.19 52.28 -19.62
N VAL A 423 -15.97 51.74 -19.68
CA VAL A 423 -15.69 50.32 -19.84
C VAL A 423 -15.21 49.80 -18.48
N ALA A 424 -15.89 48.80 -17.92
CA ALA A 424 -15.47 48.20 -16.65
C ALA A 424 -14.05 47.60 -16.78
N ARG A 425 -13.21 47.87 -15.79
CA ARG A 425 -11.82 47.41 -15.72
C ARG A 425 -11.49 46.84 -14.35
N GLY A 426 -12.48 46.31 -13.65
CA GLY A 426 -12.36 45.73 -12.32
C GLY A 426 -13.36 46.31 -11.32
N TYR A 427 -13.05 46.18 -10.04
CA TYR A 427 -13.88 46.63 -8.93
C TYR A 427 -13.05 47.21 -7.78
N TRP A 428 -13.74 47.87 -6.85
CA TRP A 428 -13.13 48.51 -5.69
C TRP A 428 -13.44 47.75 -4.41
N ILE A 429 -12.51 47.74 -3.46
CA ILE A 429 -12.67 47.20 -2.11
C ILE A 429 -12.43 48.33 -1.10
N ASP A 430 -13.46 48.67 -0.32
CA ASP A 430 -13.40 49.68 0.74
C ASP A 430 -12.86 49.11 2.05
N GLY A 431 -11.98 49.87 2.71
CA GLY A 431 -11.50 49.58 4.06
C GLY A 431 -12.60 49.67 5.13
N ALA A 432 -12.43 48.88 6.20
CA ALA A 432 -13.46 48.63 7.19
C ALA A 432 -13.71 49.82 8.16
N ALA A 433 -12.67 50.49 8.65
CA ALA A 433 -12.79 51.59 9.60
C ALA A 433 -11.70 52.67 9.42
N ASP A 434 -11.96 53.87 9.95
CA ASP A 434 -11.03 54.99 9.89
C ASP A 434 -9.72 54.65 10.60
N GLY A 435 -8.60 54.90 9.93
CA GLY A 435 -7.29 54.71 10.52
C GLY A 435 -6.70 53.31 10.32
N ASP A 436 -7.46 52.34 9.82
CA ASP A 436 -7.04 50.94 9.63
C ASP A 436 -5.84 50.78 8.68
N LYS A 437 -5.61 51.75 7.77
CA LYS A 437 -4.57 51.68 6.73
C LYS A 437 -4.77 50.49 5.78
N PHE A 438 -6.03 50.15 5.50
CA PHE A 438 -6.37 49.10 4.55
C PHE A 438 -5.77 49.40 3.17
N GLY A 439 -5.16 48.41 2.52
CA GLY A 439 -4.45 48.60 1.24
C GLY A 439 -3.01 49.10 1.40
N TRP A 440 -2.49 49.17 2.62
CA TRP A 440 -1.06 49.44 2.86
C TRP A 440 -0.17 48.36 2.24
N SER A 441 -0.59 47.10 2.36
CA SER A 441 0.01 45.97 1.68
C SER A 441 -1.09 45.12 1.03
N VAL A 442 -0.81 44.57 -0.13
CA VAL A 442 -1.72 43.70 -0.89
C VAL A 442 -0.91 42.54 -1.49
N ALA A 443 -1.56 41.40 -1.65
CA ALA A 443 -1.05 40.24 -2.35
C ALA A 443 -2.21 39.48 -2.99
N GLY A 444 -2.01 38.86 -4.14
CA GLY A 444 -2.90 37.79 -4.60
C GLY A 444 -2.65 36.52 -3.79
N ILE A 445 -3.67 35.69 -3.69
CA ILE A 445 -3.55 34.30 -3.24
C ILE A 445 -4.30 33.44 -4.26
N GLY A 446 -3.73 32.28 -4.61
CA GLY A 446 -4.46 31.33 -5.47
C GLY A 446 -5.78 30.91 -4.82
N ASP A 447 -6.57 30.11 -5.54
CA ASP A 447 -7.92 29.69 -5.13
C ASP A 447 -7.95 28.95 -3.77
N ILE A 448 -8.24 29.67 -2.69
CA ILE A 448 -8.43 29.16 -1.32
C ILE A 448 -9.89 28.81 -1.01
N SER A 449 -10.85 29.31 -1.81
CA SER A 449 -12.27 28.98 -1.64
C SER A 449 -12.69 27.70 -2.36
N GLY A 450 -11.89 27.26 -3.34
CA GLY A 450 -12.12 26.08 -4.18
C GLY A 450 -13.13 26.32 -5.31
N ASP A 451 -13.37 27.58 -5.68
CA ASP A 451 -14.35 27.95 -6.72
C ASP A 451 -13.74 28.16 -8.12
N GLY A 452 -12.41 28.04 -8.23
CA GLY A 452 -11.62 28.21 -9.43
C GLY A 452 -11.16 29.64 -9.69
N VAL A 453 -11.43 30.59 -8.80
CA VAL A 453 -11.05 32.00 -8.94
C VAL A 453 -10.04 32.40 -7.86
N PRO A 454 -8.89 33.01 -8.22
CA PRO A 454 -7.94 33.52 -7.23
C PRO A 454 -8.54 34.59 -6.31
N GLU A 455 -8.08 34.63 -5.06
CA GLU A 455 -8.50 35.59 -4.06
C GLU A 455 -7.45 36.68 -3.81
N VAL A 456 -7.84 37.63 -2.96
CA VAL A 456 -7.08 38.82 -2.66
C VAL A 456 -6.79 38.92 -1.18
N ILE A 457 -5.53 39.15 -0.81
CA ILE A 457 -5.10 39.45 0.55
C ILE A 457 -4.83 40.95 0.68
N ILE A 458 -5.37 41.57 1.74
CA ILE A 458 -5.19 43.00 2.02
C ILE A 458 -4.84 43.21 3.49
N GLY A 459 -3.71 43.89 3.73
CA GLY A 459 -3.26 44.27 5.06
C GLY A 459 -3.89 45.57 5.56
N ALA A 460 -4.23 45.58 6.85
CA ALA A 460 -4.82 46.71 7.58
C ALA A 460 -4.15 46.84 8.96
N TRP A 461 -2.89 47.26 8.98
CA TRP A 461 -2.06 47.24 10.19
C TRP A 461 -2.53 48.15 11.32
N GLY A 462 -3.37 49.15 11.02
CA GLY A 462 -3.96 50.05 12.01
C GLY A 462 -5.23 49.52 12.67
N HIS A 463 -5.71 48.33 12.28
CA HIS A 463 -6.97 47.78 12.76
C HIS A 463 -6.94 47.42 14.26
N ASP A 464 -8.04 47.68 14.96
CA ASP A 464 -8.08 47.71 16.42
C ASP A 464 -8.80 46.53 17.11
N SER A 465 -9.31 45.53 16.37
CA SER A 465 -10.12 44.44 16.98
C SER A 465 -9.33 43.59 17.99
N GLY A 466 -8.01 43.45 17.83
CA GLY A 466 -7.12 42.78 18.79
C GLY A 466 -6.49 43.70 19.85
N GLY A 467 -6.94 44.96 19.93
CA GLY A 467 -6.30 46.04 20.68
C GLY A 467 -5.74 47.11 19.75
N SER A 468 -5.35 48.27 20.30
CA SER A 468 -4.94 49.42 19.48
C SER A 468 -3.78 49.08 18.53
N ASN A 469 -3.97 49.30 17.22
CA ASN A 469 -3.05 48.94 16.14
C ASN A 469 -2.55 47.48 16.23
N ALA A 470 -3.40 46.55 16.66
CA ALA A 470 -3.08 45.13 16.59
C ALA A 470 -2.91 44.67 15.12
N GLY A 471 -3.64 45.31 14.21
CA GLY A 471 -3.63 45.03 12.79
C GLY A 471 -4.56 43.88 12.39
N ALA A 472 -4.75 43.71 11.09
CA ALA A 472 -5.53 42.63 10.51
C ALA A 472 -5.10 42.33 9.07
N ILE A 473 -5.44 41.13 8.62
CA ILE A 473 -5.36 40.68 7.24
C ILE A 473 -6.77 40.30 6.79
N TYR A 474 -7.19 40.82 5.65
CA TYR A 474 -8.44 40.46 5.00
C TYR A 474 -8.14 39.57 3.80
N ALA A 475 -8.81 38.43 3.70
CA ALA A 475 -8.86 37.62 2.50
C ALA A 475 -10.23 37.81 1.85
N VAL A 476 -10.26 38.36 0.65
CA VAL A 476 -11.49 38.69 -0.10
C VAL A 476 -11.59 37.75 -1.29
N TYR A 477 -12.71 37.04 -1.38
CA TYR A 477 -12.92 36.06 -2.44
C TYR A 477 -13.09 36.73 -3.80
N GLY A 478 -12.58 36.09 -4.85
CA GLY A 478 -12.61 36.60 -6.20
C GLY A 478 -14.05 36.83 -6.67
N ALA A 479 -14.31 37.99 -7.29
CA ALA A 479 -15.65 38.37 -7.74
C ALA A 479 -15.67 38.64 -9.25
N PRO A 480 -15.53 37.60 -10.10
CA PRO A 480 -15.48 37.78 -11.55
C PRO A 480 -16.78 38.41 -12.04
N GLY A 481 -16.65 39.49 -12.83
CA GLY A 481 -17.80 40.23 -13.38
C GLY A 481 -18.46 41.22 -12.43
N PHE A 482 -18.05 41.29 -11.15
CA PHE A 482 -18.43 42.40 -10.28
C PHE A 482 -17.64 43.65 -10.69
N ASN A 483 -18.32 44.80 -10.81
CA ASN A 483 -17.70 46.07 -11.23
C ASN A 483 -18.00 47.24 -10.28
N GLY A 484 -18.57 46.95 -9.10
CA GLY A 484 -18.96 47.92 -8.10
C GLY A 484 -17.93 48.07 -6.98
N THR A 485 -18.42 48.34 -5.77
CA THR A 485 -17.61 48.46 -4.55
C THR A 485 -17.99 47.39 -3.52
N LEU A 486 -17.03 46.55 -3.13
CA LEU A 486 -17.13 45.64 -1.98
C LEU A 486 -16.71 46.36 -0.68
N ARG A 487 -17.25 45.92 0.46
CA ARG A 487 -16.96 46.54 1.78
C ARG A 487 -16.32 45.53 2.72
N ALA A 488 -15.04 45.75 3.05
CA ALA A 488 -14.28 44.85 3.92
C ALA A 488 -14.91 44.68 5.32
N GLY A 489 -15.49 45.76 5.88
CA GLY A 489 -16.12 45.73 7.20
C GLY A 489 -17.45 44.97 7.27
N SER A 490 -17.95 44.45 6.14
CA SER A 490 -19.22 43.72 6.09
C SER A 490 -19.22 42.57 5.07
N LEU A 491 -18.07 41.97 4.78
CA LEU A 491 -18.01 40.80 3.87
C LEU A 491 -18.82 39.65 4.47
N ALA A 492 -19.70 39.07 3.66
CA ALA A 492 -20.33 37.79 3.98
C ALA A 492 -19.28 36.66 3.97
N SER A 493 -19.56 35.53 4.62
CA SER A 493 -18.66 34.36 4.58
C SER A 493 -18.40 33.82 3.17
N ALA A 494 -19.31 34.07 2.22
CA ALA A 494 -19.14 33.73 0.82
C ALA A 494 -18.29 34.75 0.04
N GLU A 495 -17.90 35.86 0.65
CA GLU A 495 -17.12 36.95 0.03
C GLU A 495 -15.72 37.07 0.66
N GLY A 496 -15.43 36.35 1.74
CA GLY A 496 -14.13 36.36 2.39
C GLY A 496 -14.16 36.26 3.92
N PHE A 497 -13.00 36.45 4.52
CA PHE A 497 -12.78 36.40 5.97
C PHE A 497 -11.66 37.35 6.41
N ARG A 498 -11.47 37.47 7.73
CA ARG A 498 -10.44 38.30 8.35
C ARG A 498 -9.67 37.52 9.41
N ILE A 499 -8.37 37.82 9.51
CA ILE A 499 -7.46 37.39 10.57
C ILE A 499 -7.05 38.63 11.37
N ASP A 500 -7.31 38.62 12.68
CA ASP A 500 -6.97 39.73 13.57
C ASP A 500 -5.62 39.53 14.26
N GLY A 501 -4.85 40.62 14.40
CA GLY A 501 -3.61 40.61 15.15
C GLY A 501 -3.85 40.32 16.64
N ALA A 502 -2.96 39.54 17.25
CA ALA A 502 -3.20 38.97 18.58
C ALA A 502 -3.09 39.97 19.75
N VAL A 503 -2.31 41.06 19.59
CA VAL A 503 -2.00 42.00 20.68
C VAL A 503 -1.90 43.44 20.18
N ALA A 504 -2.21 44.41 21.04
CA ALA A 504 -2.06 45.83 20.74
C ALA A 504 -0.64 46.19 20.29
N GLY A 505 -0.53 46.97 19.22
CA GLY A 505 0.72 47.42 18.63
C GLY A 505 1.43 46.38 17.76
N ALA A 506 0.87 45.18 17.56
CA ALA A 506 1.48 44.16 16.71
C ALA A 506 1.60 44.59 15.25
N GLN A 507 0.66 45.39 14.74
CA GLN A 507 0.65 45.87 13.35
C GLN A 507 0.58 44.74 12.31
N LEU A 508 -0.15 43.65 12.59
CA LEU A 508 -0.36 42.57 11.63
C LEU A 508 -0.94 43.11 10.31
N GLY A 509 -0.39 42.68 9.18
CA GLY A 509 -0.79 43.16 7.85
C GLY A 509 -0.04 44.43 7.41
N ARG A 510 1.04 44.82 8.11
CA ARG A 510 1.95 45.84 7.59
C ARG A 510 2.68 45.35 6.34
N ALA A 511 2.94 44.06 6.26
CA ALA A 511 3.38 43.35 5.08
C ALA A 511 2.58 42.04 4.97
N VAL A 512 2.09 41.72 3.77
CA VAL A 512 1.37 40.47 3.47
C VAL A 512 1.95 39.85 2.21
N GLY A 513 1.86 38.52 2.14
CA GLY A 513 2.25 37.72 1.00
C GLY A 513 1.50 36.39 1.00
N SER A 514 1.74 35.58 -0.03
CA SER A 514 1.17 34.25 -0.15
C SER A 514 2.26 33.19 -0.25
N THR A 515 1.92 31.98 0.20
CA THR A 515 2.67 30.75 -0.05
C THR A 515 1.81 29.80 -0.86
N ALA A 516 2.35 29.19 -1.92
CA ALA A 516 1.56 28.33 -2.80
C ALA A 516 0.92 27.13 -2.08
N ASP A 517 1.67 26.49 -1.17
CA ASP A 517 1.20 25.47 -0.22
C ASP A 517 2.34 25.24 0.78
N PHE A 518 2.23 25.80 1.98
CA PHE A 518 3.32 25.78 2.97
C PHE A 518 3.30 24.51 3.83
N ASP A 519 2.13 23.89 4.01
CA ASP A 519 1.96 22.69 4.85
C ASP A 519 1.69 21.38 4.08
N GLY A 520 1.63 21.44 2.75
CA GLY A 520 1.44 20.30 1.86
C GLY A 520 -0.01 19.82 1.76
N ASN A 521 -1.00 20.62 2.14
CA ASN A 521 -2.42 20.25 2.10
C ASN A 521 -3.11 20.57 0.75
N GLY A 522 -2.39 21.18 -0.19
CA GLY A 522 -2.89 21.56 -1.51
C GLY A 522 -3.69 22.86 -1.54
N VAL A 523 -3.72 23.63 -0.44
CA VAL A 523 -4.38 24.94 -0.34
C VAL A 523 -3.31 26.02 -0.13
N PRO A 524 -3.36 27.15 -0.86
CA PRO A 524 -2.46 28.26 -0.61
C PRO A 524 -2.60 28.86 0.80
N ASP A 525 -1.49 29.29 1.38
CA ASP A 525 -1.42 29.85 2.73
C ASP A 525 -1.00 31.33 2.71
N ILE A 526 -1.21 32.03 3.82
CA ILE A 526 -0.96 33.48 3.93
C ILE A 526 0.26 33.75 4.80
N VAL A 527 1.14 34.65 4.36
CA VAL A 527 2.24 35.18 5.18
C VAL A 527 1.87 36.58 5.66
N GLY A 528 2.02 36.84 6.96
CA GLY A 528 1.71 38.13 7.59
C GLY A 528 2.82 38.62 8.50
N GLY A 529 3.30 39.83 8.25
CA GLY A 529 4.24 40.54 9.09
C GLY A 529 3.55 41.38 10.17
N ALA A 530 4.07 41.31 11.40
CA ALA A 530 3.61 42.04 12.59
C ALA A 530 4.82 42.58 13.38
N ASN A 531 5.60 43.39 12.67
CA ASN A 531 6.88 43.92 13.13
C ASN A 531 6.77 44.79 14.38
N GLY A 532 5.61 45.39 14.68
CA GLY A 532 5.46 46.25 15.86
C GLY A 532 5.69 45.50 17.19
N THR A 533 5.67 44.16 17.14
CA THR A 533 6.05 43.26 18.22
C THR A 533 7.03 42.17 17.76
N ASP A 534 7.82 42.43 16.72
CA ASP A 534 8.87 41.55 16.19
C ASP A 534 8.42 40.11 15.88
N TYR A 535 7.29 39.93 15.18
CA TYR A 535 6.89 38.60 14.70
C TYR A 535 6.39 38.60 13.26
N ALA A 536 6.48 37.42 12.63
CA ALA A 536 5.81 37.09 11.38
C ALA A 536 5.14 35.74 11.53
N SER A 537 4.04 35.55 10.81
CA SER A 537 3.26 34.32 10.87
C SER A 537 2.93 33.81 9.47
N VAL A 538 2.88 32.48 9.35
CA VAL A 538 2.21 31.81 8.24
C VAL A 538 0.87 31.30 8.77
N PHE A 539 -0.22 31.70 8.12
CA PHE A 539 -1.58 31.29 8.42
C PHE A 539 -1.96 30.19 7.44
N LEU A 540 -2.03 28.98 7.97
CA LEU A 540 -2.30 27.77 7.19
C LEU A 540 -3.81 27.63 6.99
N ILE A 541 -4.24 27.60 5.74
CA ILE A 541 -5.64 27.59 5.33
C ILE A 541 -6.05 26.17 4.95
N GLY A 542 -7.25 25.77 5.37
CA GLY A 542 -7.82 24.47 5.04
C GLY A 542 -7.63 23.45 6.15
N GLU A 543 -8.00 22.20 5.82
CA GLU A 543 -7.97 21.08 6.75
C GLU A 543 -6.52 20.72 7.12
N ALA A 544 -6.23 20.61 8.43
CA ALA A 544 -4.91 20.17 8.86
C ALA A 544 -4.71 18.67 8.53
N VAL A 545 -3.59 18.34 7.87
CA VAL A 545 -3.23 16.96 7.53
C VAL A 545 -3.13 16.10 8.80
N THR A 546 -3.84 14.96 8.81
CA THR A 546 -3.79 14.01 9.93
C THR A 546 -3.07 12.70 9.57
N LYS A 547 -2.41 12.12 10.57
CA LYS A 547 -1.86 10.76 10.51
C LYS A 547 -2.65 9.85 11.43
N LEU A 548 -3.11 8.72 10.88
CA LEU A 548 -3.81 7.69 11.63
C LEU A 548 -2.89 6.48 11.81
N SER A 549 -2.83 5.96 13.03
CA SER A 549 -2.24 4.65 13.32
C SER A 549 -3.25 3.76 14.00
N LEU A 550 -3.17 2.46 13.71
CA LEU A 550 -4.09 1.45 14.23
C LEU A 550 -3.35 0.39 15.04
N GLU A 551 -3.70 0.30 16.31
CA GLU A 551 -3.32 -0.77 17.22
C GLU A 551 -4.50 -1.70 17.44
N ALA A 552 -4.23 -2.99 17.46
CA ALA A 552 -5.20 -4.02 17.83
C ALA A 552 -4.60 -4.85 18.96
N GLY A 553 -5.32 -4.94 20.08
CA GLY A 553 -4.99 -5.86 21.17
C GLY A 553 -5.22 -7.32 20.76
N GLU A 554 -5.03 -8.23 21.71
CA GLU A 554 -5.38 -9.63 21.50
C GLU A 554 -6.86 -9.75 21.12
N ALA A 555 -7.12 -10.38 19.97
CA ALA A 555 -8.45 -10.54 19.43
C ALA A 555 -8.81 -12.03 19.33
N SER A 556 -10.04 -12.39 19.67
CA SER A 556 -10.56 -13.75 19.51
C SER A 556 -12.02 -13.77 19.06
N VAL A 557 -12.44 -14.89 18.49
CA VAL A 557 -13.85 -15.16 18.17
C VAL A 557 -14.73 -15.12 19.41
N ALA A 558 -14.18 -15.41 20.60
CA ALA A 558 -14.93 -15.57 21.85
C ALA A 558 -15.16 -14.24 22.59
N SER A 559 -14.12 -13.41 22.65
CA SER A 559 -14.05 -12.22 23.49
C SER A 559 -13.90 -10.93 22.69
N GLY A 560 -13.92 -11.04 21.36
CA GLY A 560 -13.63 -9.94 20.46
C GLY A 560 -12.25 -9.39 20.73
N GLY A 561 -12.10 -8.08 20.73
CA GLY A 561 -10.82 -7.40 20.98
C GLY A 561 -10.96 -5.89 21.05
N THR A 562 -9.90 -5.24 21.50
CA THR A 562 -9.82 -3.78 21.57
C THR A 562 -9.01 -3.24 20.40
N LEU A 563 -9.59 -2.33 19.64
CA LEU A 563 -8.93 -1.56 18.59
C LEU A 563 -8.71 -0.14 19.09
N THR A 564 -7.49 0.35 18.97
CA THR A 564 -7.08 1.70 19.36
C THR A 564 -6.55 2.41 18.13
N ALA A 565 -7.28 3.41 17.67
CA ALA A 565 -6.80 4.31 16.63
C ALA A 565 -6.20 5.55 17.30
N ARG A 566 -4.98 5.95 16.89
CA ARG A 566 -4.37 7.21 17.31
C ARG A 566 -4.31 8.14 16.12
N VAL A 567 -4.94 9.30 16.25
CA VAL A 567 -4.98 10.37 15.28
C VAL A 567 -4.08 11.50 15.76
N THR A 568 -3.12 11.90 14.93
CA THR A 568 -2.21 13.02 15.22
C THR A 568 -2.26 14.02 14.08
N ALA A 569 -2.20 15.31 14.40
CA ALA A 569 -1.95 16.39 13.45
C ALA A 569 -0.61 17.06 13.80
N ARG A 570 -0.14 18.00 12.97
CA ARG A 570 1.04 18.83 13.30
C ARG A 570 0.83 19.58 14.62
N ALA A 571 1.93 19.93 15.28
CA ALA A 571 1.87 20.81 16.44
C ALA A 571 1.24 22.16 16.04
N GLY A 572 0.38 22.72 16.89
CA GLY A 572 -0.32 23.98 16.60
C GLY A 572 -1.56 23.84 15.70
N ALA A 573 -1.92 22.65 15.20
CA ALA A 573 -3.19 22.45 14.47
C ALA A 573 -4.44 22.42 15.37
N GLY A 574 -4.30 22.68 16.68
CA GLY A 574 -5.38 22.53 17.65
C GLY A 574 -5.56 21.09 18.16
N THR A 575 -6.66 20.84 18.85
CA THR A 575 -7.00 19.50 19.37
C THR A 575 -7.78 18.73 18.31
N VAL A 576 -7.27 17.58 17.88
CA VAL A 576 -7.97 16.72 16.90
C VAL A 576 -9.33 16.29 17.45
N ALA A 577 -10.38 16.71 16.76
CA ALA A 577 -11.77 16.35 17.02
C ALA A 577 -12.35 15.64 15.79
N GLY A 578 -13.34 14.77 15.99
CA GLY A 578 -13.94 13.96 14.92
C GLY A 578 -14.20 12.53 15.37
N ASN A 579 -14.48 11.64 14.42
CA ASN A 579 -14.81 10.25 14.68
C ASN A 579 -13.93 9.29 13.88
N VAL A 580 -13.67 8.10 14.44
CA VAL A 580 -13.05 6.97 13.75
C VAL A 580 -14.07 5.86 13.53
N ALA A 581 -14.21 5.43 12.28
CA ALA A 581 -14.96 4.24 11.89
C ALA A 581 -14.02 3.03 11.78
N PHE A 582 -14.31 1.94 12.49
CA PHE A 582 -13.53 0.70 12.46
C PHE A 582 -14.21 -0.36 11.60
N THR A 583 -13.41 -1.10 10.84
CA THR A 583 -13.86 -2.17 9.94
C THR A 583 -13.03 -3.45 10.13
N LEU A 584 -13.62 -4.59 9.76
CA LEU A 584 -12.99 -5.90 9.64
C LEU A 584 -13.21 -6.41 8.23
N ASP A 585 -12.13 -6.67 7.49
CA ASP A 585 -12.13 -7.03 6.06
C ASP A 585 -13.02 -6.05 5.24
N GLY A 586 -12.93 -4.75 5.54
CA GLY A 586 -13.71 -3.68 4.90
C GLY A 586 -15.16 -3.54 5.38
N THR A 587 -15.65 -4.43 6.24
CA THR A 587 -17.02 -4.38 6.78
C THR A 587 -17.06 -3.68 8.14
N ALA A 588 -18.01 -2.76 8.36
CA ALA A 588 -18.13 -2.04 9.62
C ALA A 588 -18.32 -2.97 10.83
N ILE A 589 -17.57 -2.71 11.90
CA ILE A 589 -17.70 -3.45 13.16
C ILE A 589 -18.90 -2.86 13.93
N PRO A 590 -19.90 -3.68 14.32
CA PRO A 590 -21.05 -3.20 15.09
C PRO A 590 -20.64 -2.44 16.35
N GLY A 591 -21.22 -1.26 16.57
CA GLY A 591 -20.87 -0.38 17.70
C GLY A 591 -19.62 0.48 17.50
N CYS A 592 -18.88 0.31 16.40
CA CYS A 592 -17.64 1.03 16.12
C CYS A 592 -17.65 1.82 14.80
N GLY A 593 -18.83 2.18 14.31
CA GLY A 593 -18.99 2.95 13.06
C GLY A 593 -18.67 4.44 13.20
N ALA A 594 -18.70 5.00 14.41
CA ALA A 594 -18.35 6.39 14.68
C ALA A 594 -17.90 6.53 16.15
N VAL A 595 -16.63 6.25 16.41
CA VAL A 595 -16.04 6.35 17.76
C VAL A 595 -15.38 7.73 17.90
N PRO A 596 -15.80 8.57 18.85
CA PRO A 596 -15.25 9.92 18.99
C PRO A 596 -13.78 9.88 19.38
N VAL A 597 -12.99 10.78 18.80
CA VAL A 597 -11.59 11.00 19.17
C VAL A 597 -11.53 11.83 20.46
N SER A 598 -10.81 11.33 21.46
CA SER A 598 -10.55 12.03 22.71
C SER A 598 -9.06 11.94 23.05
N GLY A 599 -8.40 13.09 23.23
CA GLY A 599 -6.95 13.15 23.43
C GLY A 599 -6.14 12.51 22.29
N GLY A 600 -6.61 12.66 21.04
CA GLY A 600 -5.99 12.06 19.86
C GLY A 600 -6.19 10.54 19.74
N THR A 601 -7.06 9.93 20.54
CA THR A 601 -7.29 8.48 20.52
C THR A 601 -8.78 8.14 20.40
N ALA A 602 -9.11 7.13 19.59
CA ALA A 602 -10.43 6.51 19.54
C ALA A 602 -10.28 5.01 19.85
N ILE A 603 -11.10 4.48 20.77
CA ILE A 603 -11.01 3.10 21.24
C ILE A 603 -12.34 2.38 20.98
N CYS A 604 -12.30 1.32 20.19
CA CYS A 604 -13.41 0.41 19.93
C CYS A 604 -13.16 -0.90 20.68
N ALA A 605 -14.14 -1.35 21.47
CA ALA A 605 -14.13 -2.68 22.08
C ALA A 605 -15.21 -3.54 21.41
N ALA A 606 -14.79 -4.48 20.56
CA ALA A 606 -15.69 -5.46 19.98
C ALA A 606 -15.87 -6.63 20.96
N GLU A 607 -17.11 -7.09 21.18
CA GLU A 607 -17.41 -8.15 22.14
C GLU A 607 -17.14 -9.56 21.61
N SER A 608 -17.25 -9.75 20.30
CA SER A 608 -16.96 -11.02 19.61
C SER A 608 -16.76 -10.80 18.11
N PHE A 609 -16.16 -11.77 17.44
CA PHE A 609 -16.07 -11.80 15.98
C PHE A 609 -16.74 -13.06 15.43
N ALA A 610 -17.33 -12.95 14.25
CA ALA A 610 -17.98 -14.09 13.60
C ALA A 610 -16.96 -15.11 13.08
N VAL A 611 -15.76 -14.63 12.70
CA VAL A 611 -14.73 -15.35 11.95
C VAL A 611 -13.36 -15.08 12.57
N GLY A 612 -12.51 -16.10 12.68
CA GLY A 612 -11.13 -16.03 13.15
C GLY A 612 -10.10 -16.27 12.03
N GLY A 613 -8.83 -16.38 12.41
CA GLY A 613 -7.69 -16.46 11.49
C GLY A 613 -7.14 -15.08 11.12
N SER A 614 -6.30 -15.03 10.09
CA SER A 614 -5.68 -13.78 9.62
C SER A 614 -6.71 -12.88 8.95
N ARG A 615 -6.90 -11.68 9.48
CA ARG A 615 -7.91 -10.70 9.06
C ARG A 615 -7.33 -9.29 9.03
N THR A 616 -7.93 -8.38 8.28
CA THR A 616 -7.48 -6.99 8.21
C THR A 616 -8.47 -6.08 8.94
N PHE A 617 -8.00 -5.43 10.00
CA PHE A 617 -8.73 -4.33 10.61
C PHE A 617 -8.43 -3.03 9.86
N GLY A 618 -9.46 -2.24 9.61
CA GLY A 618 -9.32 -0.88 9.07
C GLY A 618 -9.84 0.15 10.07
N ALA A 619 -9.27 1.34 10.04
CA ALA A 619 -9.75 2.52 10.75
C ALA A 619 -9.77 3.70 9.78
N LYS A 620 -10.84 4.49 9.81
CA LYS A 620 -10.97 5.73 9.02
C LYS A 620 -11.41 6.87 9.92
N PHE A 621 -10.56 7.88 10.04
CA PHE A 621 -10.87 9.14 10.72
C PHE A 621 -11.59 10.10 9.76
N ALA A 622 -12.56 10.83 10.30
CA ALA A 622 -13.22 11.94 9.62
C ALA A 622 -13.62 13.01 10.63
N ASP A 623 -13.47 14.27 10.24
CA ASP A 623 -13.92 15.44 10.99
C ASP A 623 -15.07 16.12 10.22
N PRO A 624 -16.30 16.13 10.75
CA PRO A 624 -17.43 16.78 10.08
C PRO A 624 -17.36 18.32 10.11
N ASP A 625 -16.52 18.90 10.96
CA ASP A 625 -16.39 20.37 11.09
C ASP A 625 -15.32 20.94 10.14
N GLY A 626 -14.61 20.09 9.37
CA GLY A 626 -13.68 20.51 8.33
C GLY A 626 -12.40 21.17 8.84
N ALA A 627 -11.97 20.88 10.07
CA ALA A 627 -10.70 21.37 10.61
C ALA A 627 -9.55 20.39 10.36
N PHE A 628 -9.85 19.09 10.17
CA PHE A 628 -8.85 18.04 10.04
C PHE A 628 -9.13 17.10 8.86
N HIS A 629 -8.11 16.86 8.04
CA HIS A 629 -8.22 15.96 6.90
C HIS A 629 -8.54 14.53 7.32
N SER A 630 -9.38 13.86 6.53
CA SER A 630 -9.65 12.44 6.72
C SER A 630 -8.39 11.60 6.50
N SER A 631 -8.20 10.58 7.32
CA SER A 631 -7.06 9.66 7.22
C SER A 631 -7.50 8.23 7.49
N SER A 632 -6.72 7.26 7.00
CA SER A 632 -7.04 5.84 7.14
C SER A 632 -5.80 5.02 7.48
N ALA A 633 -6.02 3.89 8.15
CA ALA A 633 -4.98 2.95 8.52
C ALA A 633 -5.54 1.52 8.53
N GLU A 634 -4.74 0.57 8.09
CA GLU A 634 -5.08 -0.85 8.11
C GLU A 634 -4.03 -1.67 8.85
N ARG A 635 -4.46 -2.78 9.46
CA ARG A 635 -3.58 -3.71 10.16
C ARG A 635 -4.08 -5.14 10.06
N ALA A 636 -3.22 -6.02 9.57
CA ALA A 636 -3.46 -7.46 9.62
C ALA A 636 -3.25 -8.00 11.04
N VAL A 637 -4.19 -8.81 11.52
CA VAL A 637 -4.20 -9.41 12.86
C VAL A 637 -4.76 -10.83 12.77
N ASP A 638 -4.14 -11.76 13.47
CA ASP A 638 -4.70 -13.11 13.66
C ASP A 638 -5.72 -13.09 14.80
N ILE A 639 -7.00 -13.24 14.44
CA ILE A 639 -8.08 -13.40 15.41
C ILE A 639 -8.09 -14.85 15.89
N ALA A 640 -7.83 -15.07 17.18
CA ALA A 640 -7.75 -16.40 17.76
C ALA A 640 -9.09 -17.14 17.64
N LYS A 641 -9.04 -18.34 17.07
CA LYS A 641 -10.18 -19.26 16.96
C LYS A 641 -10.43 -19.96 18.30
N LEU A 642 -11.66 -20.41 18.52
CA LEU A 642 -12.04 -21.25 19.66
C LEU A 642 -11.29 -22.58 19.62
N ALA A 643 -10.82 -23.06 20.78
CA ALA A 643 -10.22 -24.39 20.86
C ALA A 643 -11.28 -25.47 20.57
N ALA A 644 -11.00 -26.34 19.60
CA ALA A 644 -11.79 -27.53 19.36
C ALA A 644 -11.24 -28.75 20.11
N LYS A 645 -12.11 -29.71 20.38
CA LYS A 645 -11.76 -31.03 20.89
C LYS A 645 -12.32 -32.07 19.94
N THR A 646 -11.51 -33.07 19.61
CA THR A 646 -11.90 -34.21 18.79
C THR A 646 -11.68 -35.50 19.57
N THR A 647 -12.69 -36.37 19.59
CA THR A 647 -12.62 -37.70 20.21
C THR A 647 -12.95 -38.79 19.20
N LEU A 648 -12.34 -39.96 19.36
CA LEU A 648 -12.42 -41.07 18.42
C LEU A 648 -13.18 -42.26 19.03
N GLY A 649 -14.31 -42.61 18.42
CA GLY A 649 -15.21 -43.71 18.71
C GLY A 649 -15.07 -44.88 17.73
N GLY A 650 -16.13 -45.62 17.49
CA GLY A 650 -16.19 -46.70 16.51
C GLY A 650 -15.42 -47.99 16.85
N ASP A 651 -15.31 -48.86 15.85
CA ASP A 651 -14.77 -50.20 15.96
C ASP A 651 -13.27 -50.24 16.32
N ARG A 652 -12.87 -51.35 16.97
CA ARG A 652 -11.49 -51.58 17.43
C ARG A 652 -10.86 -52.83 16.84
N THR A 653 -11.69 -53.75 16.39
CA THR A 653 -11.30 -55.06 15.93
C THR A 653 -12.29 -55.50 14.86
N GLY A 654 -11.79 -56.13 13.81
CA GLY A 654 -12.60 -56.87 12.85
C GLY A 654 -11.73 -57.81 12.03
N ALA A 655 -12.32 -58.50 11.07
CA ALA A 655 -11.62 -59.32 10.11
C ALA A 655 -11.36 -58.56 8.80
N VAL A 656 -10.46 -59.09 7.97
CA VAL A 656 -10.31 -58.63 6.59
C VAL A 656 -11.66 -58.72 5.87
N ARG A 657 -12.06 -57.65 5.17
CA ARG A 657 -13.37 -57.44 4.52
C ARG A 657 -14.58 -57.20 5.44
N ASP A 658 -14.40 -57.10 6.75
CA ASP A 658 -15.46 -56.55 7.61
C ASP A 658 -15.59 -55.04 7.35
N GLU A 659 -16.81 -54.51 7.42
CA GLU A 659 -17.06 -53.07 7.41
C GLU A 659 -16.85 -52.54 8.83
N LEU A 660 -15.83 -51.69 9.01
CA LEU A 660 -15.52 -51.05 10.29
C LEU A 660 -16.05 -49.62 10.27
N GLU A 661 -16.84 -49.26 11.27
CA GLU A 661 -17.34 -47.89 11.43
C GLU A 661 -16.38 -47.09 12.34
N PHE A 662 -15.87 -45.96 11.85
CA PHE A 662 -15.06 -45.04 12.63
C PHE A 662 -15.77 -43.70 12.82
N THR A 663 -16.12 -43.41 14.07
CA THR A 663 -16.82 -42.18 14.44
C THR A 663 -15.86 -41.18 15.09
N ALA A 664 -15.89 -39.92 14.67
CA ALA A 664 -15.22 -38.82 15.34
C ALA A 664 -16.23 -37.79 15.84
N SER A 665 -16.24 -37.52 17.14
CA SER A 665 -17.04 -36.43 17.72
C SER A 665 -16.17 -35.19 17.88
N VAL A 666 -16.67 -34.03 17.43
CA VAL A 666 -15.99 -32.73 17.46
C VAL A 666 -16.77 -31.78 18.39
N THR A 667 -16.15 -30.70 18.86
CA THR A 667 -16.84 -29.65 19.64
C THR A 667 -18.14 -29.22 18.94
N SER A 668 -19.22 -29.09 19.71
CA SER A 668 -20.52 -28.64 19.19
C SER A 668 -20.43 -27.29 18.47
N GLY A 669 -21.06 -27.19 17.30
CA GLY A 669 -21.04 -26.01 16.44
C GLY A 669 -19.86 -25.92 15.47
N ALA A 670 -18.91 -26.86 15.52
CA ALA A 670 -17.87 -27.00 14.49
C ALA A 670 -18.48 -27.52 13.17
N THR A 671 -17.98 -27.02 12.05
CA THR A 671 -18.45 -27.33 10.69
C THR A 671 -17.31 -27.88 9.83
N GLY A 672 -17.63 -28.44 8.65
CA GLY A 672 -16.62 -28.97 7.71
C GLY A 672 -16.42 -30.48 7.85
N GLU A 673 -15.18 -30.96 7.71
CA GLU A 673 -14.85 -32.39 7.65
C GLU A 673 -13.80 -32.83 8.66
N VAL A 674 -13.80 -34.14 8.98
CA VAL A 674 -12.77 -34.81 9.77
C VAL A 674 -12.03 -35.82 8.89
N ALA A 675 -10.70 -35.74 8.90
CA ALA A 675 -9.83 -36.69 8.21
C ALA A 675 -9.38 -37.82 9.14
N PHE A 676 -9.51 -39.06 8.70
CA PHE A 676 -9.09 -40.25 9.43
C PHE A 676 -7.78 -40.79 8.87
N PHE A 677 -6.87 -41.18 9.78
CA PHE A 677 -5.53 -41.66 9.43
C PHE A 677 -5.24 -43.00 10.10
N ALA A 678 -4.72 -43.95 9.32
CA ALA A 678 -4.06 -45.15 9.81
C ALA A 678 -2.54 -44.89 9.85
N GLY A 679 -2.01 -44.59 11.03
CA GLY A 679 -0.65 -44.09 11.17
C GLY A 679 -0.50 -42.71 10.51
N SER A 680 0.39 -42.59 9.52
CA SER A 680 0.55 -41.37 8.71
C SER A 680 -0.32 -41.34 7.46
N THR A 681 -0.94 -42.46 7.09
CA THR A 681 -1.70 -42.60 5.84
C THR A 681 -3.14 -42.18 6.04
N ARG A 682 -3.64 -41.23 5.25
CA ARG A 682 -5.05 -40.83 5.26
C ARG A 682 -5.89 -41.95 4.62
N ILE A 683 -6.86 -42.46 5.36
CA ILE A 683 -7.75 -43.55 4.90
C ILE A 683 -9.13 -43.04 4.43
N GLY A 684 -9.50 -41.81 4.80
CA GLY A 684 -10.74 -41.17 4.34
C GLY A 684 -11.00 -39.82 5.00
N THR A 685 -12.08 -39.16 4.57
CA THR A 685 -12.71 -38.03 5.25
C THR A 685 -14.21 -38.27 5.40
N ALA A 686 -14.81 -37.64 6.41
CA ALA A 686 -16.24 -37.60 6.59
C ALA A 686 -16.69 -36.19 6.98
N ALA A 687 -17.84 -35.75 6.47
CA ALA A 687 -18.46 -34.49 6.85
C ALA A 687 -18.95 -34.54 8.31
N ILE A 688 -18.95 -33.39 8.96
CA ILE A 688 -19.50 -33.22 10.31
C ILE A 688 -21.00 -32.98 10.18
N GLU A 689 -21.79 -33.90 10.72
CA GLU A 689 -23.24 -33.82 10.86
C GLU A 689 -23.57 -33.91 12.35
N ASP A 690 -24.24 -32.89 12.89
CA ASP A 690 -24.59 -32.78 14.32
C ASP A 690 -23.41 -33.04 15.29
N GLY A 691 -22.23 -32.49 14.96
CA GLY A 691 -21.02 -32.61 15.77
C GLY A 691 -20.29 -33.94 15.65
N THR A 692 -20.70 -34.81 14.72
CA THR A 692 -20.12 -36.14 14.50
C THR A 692 -19.77 -36.36 13.03
N ALA A 693 -18.63 -37.00 12.77
CA ALA A 693 -18.22 -37.43 11.43
C ALA A 693 -17.97 -38.93 11.45
N THR A 694 -18.62 -39.68 10.56
CA THR A 694 -18.55 -41.16 10.50
C THR A 694 -17.95 -41.62 9.19
N LEU A 695 -16.94 -42.48 9.26
CA LEU A 695 -16.26 -43.08 8.12
C LEU A 695 -16.39 -44.60 8.19
N ASP A 696 -16.96 -45.20 7.15
CA ASP A 696 -16.94 -46.64 6.93
C ASP A 696 -15.64 -47.05 6.24
N TYR A 697 -14.95 -48.04 6.79
CA TYR A 697 -13.65 -48.51 6.32
C TYR A 697 -13.60 -50.04 6.22
N VAL A 698 -13.32 -50.53 5.02
CA VAL A 698 -13.19 -51.98 4.75
C VAL A 698 -11.70 -52.31 4.55
N PRO A 699 -11.06 -53.06 5.47
CA PRO A 699 -9.66 -53.42 5.33
C PRO A 699 -9.48 -54.59 4.36
N GLU A 700 -8.55 -54.45 3.42
CA GLU A 700 -8.26 -55.48 2.40
C GLU A 700 -7.27 -56.54 2.87
N GLN A 701 -6.51 -56.28 3.94
CA GLN A 701 -5.45 -57.14 4.47
C GLN A 701 -5.39 -57.05 5.99
N THR A 702 -4.76 -58.05 6.62
CA THR A 702 -4.48 -58.00 8.05
C THR A 702 -3.58 -56.81 8.39
N ALA A 703 -3.92 -56.11 9.46
CA ALA A 703 -3.20 -54.90 9.86
C ALA A 703 -3.38 -54.62 11.35
N SER A 704 -2.36 -54.02 11.98
CA SER A 704 -2.51 -53.35 13.26
C SER A 704 -1.98 -51.94 13.16
N PHE A 705 -2.87 -50.95 13.29
CA PHE A 705 -2.51 -49.54 13.12
C PHE A 705 -3.10 -48.67 14.23
N LEU A 706 -2.53 -47.48 14.36
CA LEU A 706 -3.05 -46.42 15.22
C LEU A 706 -3.97 -45.53 14.38
N LEU A 707 -5.26 -45.56 14.68
CA LEU A 707 -6.27 -44.69 14.09
C LEU A 707 -6.26 -43.35 14.80
N THR A 708 -6.21 -42.26 14.05
CA THR A 708 -6.41 -40.89 14.54
C THR A 708 -7.42 -40.15 13.66
N ALA A 709 -8.33 -39.40 14.27
CA ALA A 709 -9.19 -38.44 13.58
C ALA A 709 -8.64 -37.02 13.77
N LYS A 710 -8.57 -36.26 12.68
CA LYS A 710 -8.08 -34.88 12.68
C LYS A 710 -9.15 -33.96 12.08
N TYR A 711 -9.70 -33.09 12.92
CA TYR A 711 -10.50 -31.97 12.49
C TYR A 711 -9.57 -30.84 12.03
N LEU A 712 -9.81 -30.31 10.83
CA LEU A 712 -8.93 -29.31 10.20
C LEU A 712 -9.21 -27.87 10.65
N GLY A 713 -10.24 -27.65 11.47
CA GLY A 713 -10.70 -26.31 11.83
C GLY A 713 -11.67 -25.73 10.80
N ASP A 714 -12.38 -24.67 11.21
CA ASP A 714 -13.28 -23.88 10.37
C ASP A 714 -13.07 -22.39 10.69
N ASP A 715 -13.98 -21.53 10.26
CA ASP A 715 -13.91 -20.09 10.52
C ASP A 715 -13.90 -19.73 12.01
N ARG A 716 -14.46 -20.56 12.89
CA ARG A 716 -14.60 -20.26 14.33
C ARG A 716 -13.69 -21.09 15.22
N PHE A 717 -13.34 -22.30 14.80
CA PHE A 717 -12.66 -23.30 15.62
C PHE A 717 -11.30 -23.68 15.05
N ALA A 718 -10.31 -23.78 15.92
CA ALA A 718 -8.96 -24.22 15.58
C ALA A 718 -8.92 -25.72 15.24
N PRO A 719 -7.94 -26.19 14.46
CA PRO A 719 -7.74 -27.61 14.20
C PRO A 719 -7.56 -28.42 15.49
N ALA A 720 -8.07 -29.65 15.52
CA ALA A 720 -7.95 -30.55 16.66
C ALA A 720 -7.75 -32.00 16.22
N ALA A 721 -7.01 -32.77 17.01
CA ALA A 721 -6.75 -34.18 16.75
C ALA A 721 -7.18 -35.05 17.92
N SER A 722 -7.73 -36.21 17.62
CA SER A 722 -8.03 -37.23 18.62
C SER A 722 -6.74 -37.85 19.16
N LYS A 723 -6.82 -38.42 20.37
CA LYS A 723 -5.82 -39.41 20.78
C LYS A 723 -5.87 -40.61 19.84
N ALA A 724 -4.71 -41.23 19.61
CA ALA A 724 -4.61 -42.42 18.78
C ALA A 724 -5.28 -43.63 19.45
N LYS A 725 -5.99 -44.42 18.65
CA LYS A 725 -6.68 -45.64 19.09
C LYS A 725 -6.19 -46.81 18.24
N ARG A 726 -5.76 -47.90 18.89
CA ARG A 726 -5.32 -49.11 18.16
C ARG A 726 -6.51 -49.84 17.56
N VAL A 727 -6.43 -50.11 16.25
CA VAL A 727 -7.34 -50.98 15.50
C VAL A 727 -6.56 -52.21 15.04
N THR A 728 -7.15 -53.40 15.22
CA THR A 728 -6.54 -54.67 14.82
C THR A 728 -7.46 -55.42 13.88
N VAL A 729 -6.99 -55.67 12.66
CA VAL A 729 -7.66 -56.46 11.63
C VAL A 729 -7.06 -57.86 11.60
N SER A 730 -7.90 -58.86 11.86
CA SER A 730 -7.52 -60.28 11.91
C SER A 730 -7.85 -60.99 10.59
N PRO A 731 -7.18 -62.12 10.27
CA PRO A 731 -7.51 -62.88 9.06
C PRO A 731 -8.87 -63.58 9.19
N VAL A 732 -9.52 -63.83 8.06
CA VAL A 732 -10.82 -64.51 7.96
C VAL A 732 -10.67 -65.99 8.34
N PRO A 733 -11.47 -66.54 9.26
CA PRO A 733 -11.36 -67.94 9.68
C PRO A 733 -11.77 -68.92 8.57
N VAL A 734 -10.97 -69.99 8.39
CA VAL A 734 -11.22 -71.08 7.42
C VAL A 734 -11.47 -72.40 8.13
N TYR A 735 -12.43 -73.18 7.61
CA TYR A 735 -12.83 -74.48 8.14
C TYR A 735 -12.79 -75.57 7.05
N LEU A 736 -12.38 -76.78 7.43
CA LEU A 736 -12.30 -77.95 6.56
C LEU A 736 -13.29 -79.04 6.99
N GLY A 737 -13.95 -79.66 6.01
CA GLY A 737 -14.76 -80.87 6.18
C GLY A 737 -13.92 -82.15 6.30
N ALA A 738 -14.58 -83.31 6.35
CA ALA A 738 -13.91 -84.62 6.36
C ALA A 738 -13.32 -84.98 4.98
N VAL A 739 -12.17 -85.66 4.97
CA VAL A 739 -11.56 -86.17 3.73
C VAL A 739 -12.36 -87.36 3.19
N ARG A 740 -12.86 -87.25 1.95
CA ARG A 740 -13.68 -88.28 1.29
C ARG A 740 -12.93 -88.91 0.11
N PRO A 741 -12.50 -90.19 0.20
CA PRO A 741 -11.96 -90.91 -0.94
C PRO A 741 -13.08 -91.37 -1.88
N SER A 742 -12.81 -91.41 -3.18
CA SER A 742 -13.74 -91.97 -4.17
C SER A 742 -14.04 -93.45 -3.94
N HIS A 743 -13.08 -94.20 -3.39
CA HIS A 743 -13.20 -95.61 -3.06
C HIS A 743 -12.39 -95.91 -1.78
N SER A 744 -12.99 -96.61 -0.83
CA SER A 744 -12.33 -97.06 0.42
C SER A 744 -11.44 -98.28 0.21
N ARG A 745 -11.69 -99.05 -0.86
CA ARG A 745 -10.91 -100.22 -1.26
C ARG A 745 -10.55 -100.11 -2.74
N VAL A 746 -9.27 -100.19 -3.06
CA VAL A 746 -8.74 -99.99 -4.41
C VAL A 746 -7.89 -101.22 -4.79
N VAL A 747 -8.11 -101.79 -5.98
CA VAL A 747 -7.26 -102.89 -6.46
C VAL A 747 -5.92 -102.32 -6.92
N TYR A 748 -4.81 -102.99 -6.61
CA TYR A 748 -3.48 -102.57 -7.01
C TYR A 748 -3.40 -102.27 -8.51
N GLY A 749 -2.95 -101.06 -8.84
CA GLY A 749 -2.86 -100.53 -10.21
C GLY A 749 -3.96 -99.52 -10.59
N VAL A 750 -5.06 -99.44 -9.83
CA VAL A 750 -6.15 -98.47 -10.04
C VAL A 750 -5.87 -97.18 -9.23
N ARG A 751 -6.17 -96.00 -9.80
CA ARG A 751 -6.07 -94.70 -9.10
C ARG A 751 -7.39 -94.32 -8.45
N SER A 752 -7.34 -93.70 -7.27
CA SER A 752 -8.48 -93.16 -6.52
C SER A 752 -8.27 -91.66 -6.29
N THR A 753 -9.34 -90.89 -6.10
CA THR A 753 -9.26 -89.47 -5.70
C THR A 753 -9.67 -89.27 -4.24
N VAL A 754 -9.23 -88.17 -3.63
CA VAL A 754 -9.67 -87.70 -2.30
C VAL A 754 -10.14 -86.25 -2.41
N THR A 755 -11.24 -85.91 -1.72
CA THR A 755 -11.82 -84.55 -1.73
C THR A 755 -12.08 -84.07 -0.31
N VAL A 756 -11.90 -82.77 -0.07
CA VAL A 756 -12.35 -82.08 1.15
C VAL A 756 -13.19 -80.85 0.77
N GLN A 757 -14.16 -80.50 1.62
CA GLN A 757 -14.94 -79.25 1.49
C GLN A 757 -14.30 -78.17 2.35
N VAL A 758 -14.18 -76.96 1.81
CA VAL A 758 -13.62 -75.77 2.45
C VAL A 758 -14.72 -74.72 2.57
N SER A 759 -14.91 -74.17 3.77
CA SER A 759 -15.86 -73.09 4.06
C SER A 759 -15.16 -71.95 4.79
N GLY A 760 -15.56 -70.71 4.52
CA GLY A 760 -14.88 -69.50 5.00
C GLY A 760 -13.80 -68.96 4.04
N ALA A 761 -13.45 -69.72 2.99
CA ALA A 761 -12.61 -69.27 1.89
C ALA A 761 -13.16 -69.77 0.55
N THR A 762 -13.15 -68.90 -0.46
CA THR A 762 -13.55 -69.21 -1.85
C THR A 762 -12.36 -69.48 -2.77
N GLU A 763 -11.14 -69.29 -2.25
CA GLU A 763 -9.84 -69.50 -2.88
C GLU A 763 -8.83 -70.04 -1.86
N GLY A 764 -7.62 -70.39 -2.31
CA GLY A 764 -6.56 -70.94 -1.45
C GLY A 764 -6.17 -72.38 -1.78
N THR A 765 -5.27 -72.94 -0.96
CA THR A 765 -4.61 -74.24 -1.25
C THR A 765 -4.77 -75.20 -0.09
N VAL A 766 -5.13 -76.46 -0.39
CA VAL A 766 -5.21 -77.56 0.57
C VAL A 766 -4.10 -78.57 0.31
N LEU A 767 -3.36 -78.93 1.34
CA LEU A 767 -2.35 -80.00 1.35
C LEU A 767 -2.97 -81.33 1.80
N PHE A 768 -2.78 -82.40 1.02
CA PHE A 768 -3.14 -83.77 1.40
C PHE A 768 -1.91 -84.59 1.76
N SER A 769 -1.98 -85.35 2.85
CA SER A 769 -0.88 -86.18 3.37
C SER A 769 -1.36 -87.55 3.84
N ALA A 770 -0.51 -88.57 3.75
CA ALA A 770 -0.67 -89.85 4.46
C ALA A 770 0.40 -89.97 5.54
N GLY A 771 0.03 -89.71 6.80
CA GLY A 771 1.00 -89.55 7.89
C GLY A 771 1.91 -88.35 7.65
N SER A 772 3.23 -88.57 7.63
CA SER A 772 4.25 -87.57 7.29
C SER A 772 4.52 -87.44 5.79
N ARG A 773 4.00 -88.36 4.96
CA ARG A 773 4.21 -88.32 3.51
C ARG A 773 3.19 -87.40 2.86
N GLU A 774 3.66 -86.36 2.21
CA GLU A 774 2.82 -85.53 1.35
C GLU A 774 2.38 -86.33 0.10
N LEU A 775 1.09 -86.23 -0.22
CA LEU A 775 0.50 -86.87 -1.39
C LEU A 775 0.31 -85.87 -2.54
N GLY A 776 0.21 -84.58 -2.21
CA GLY A 776 0.05 -83.46 -3.13
C GLY A 776 -0.86 -82.37 -2.57
N THR A 777 -0.98 -81.26 -3.29
CA THR A 777 -1.88 -80.14 -2.97
C THR A 777 -3.02 -80.04 -3.99
N ALA A 778 -4.11 -79.40 -3.60
CA ALA A 778 -5.21 -79.04 -4.50
C ALA A 778 -5.70 -77.62 -4.19
N LYS A 779 -6.05 -76.85 -5.22
CA LYS A 779 -6.69 -75.54 -5.05
C LYS A 779 -8.15 -75.70 -4.66
N VAL A 780 -8.66 -74.78 -3.84
CA VAL A 780 -10.09 -74.66 -3.56
C VAL A 780 -10.81 -74.17 -4.82
N GLN A 781 -11.84 -74.90 -5.23
CA GLN A 781 -12.67 -74.56 -6.37
C GLN A 781 -13.83 -73.64 -5.92
N ARG A 782 -14.50 -72.95 -6.86
CA ARG A 782 -15.64 -72.06 -6.57
C ARG A 782 -16.77 -72.69 -5.75
N ASN A 783 -16.91 -74.01 -5.82
CA ASN A 783 -17.91 -74.78 -5.07
C ASN A 783 -17.42 -75.22 -3.66
N GLY A 784 -16.27 -74.71 -3.20
CA GLY A 784 -15.67 -75.06 -1.92
C GLY A 784 -14.90 -76.39 -1.92
N ALA A 785 -14.86 -77.14 -3.03
CA ALA A 785 -14.17 -78.44 -3.05
C ALA A 785 -12.68 -78.31 -3.38
N ALA A 786 -11.83 -79.05 -2.67
CA ALA A 786 -10.44 -79.31 -3.06
C ALA A 786 -10.25 -80.82 -3.26
N THR A 787 -9.93 -81.25 -4.49
CA THR A 787 -9.83 -82.66 -4.89
C THR A 787 -8.44 -83.00 -5.41
N LEU A 788 -7.83 -84.05 -4.86
CA LEU A 788 -6.54 -84.60 -5.29
C LEU A 788 -6.71 -86.01 -5.88
N VAL A 789 -6.09 -86.26 -7.05
CA VAL A 789 -5.91 -87.62 -7.57
C VAL A 789 -4.72 -88.26 -6.86
N LEU A 790 -4.93 -89.39 -6.18
CA LEU A 790 -3.87 -90.05 -5.43
C LEU A 790 -2.80 -90.64 -6.37
N PRO A 791 -1.52 -90.61 -5.98
CA PRO A 791 -0.47 -91.33 -6.68
C PRO A 791 -0.73 -92.85 -6.65
N ARG A 792 -0.02 -93.62 -7.49
CA ARG A 792 -0.11 -95.09 -7.43
C ARG A 792 0.45 -95.58 -6.09
N LEU A 793 -0.40 -96.22 -5.30
CA LEU A 793 -0.06 -96.74 -3.99
C LEU A 793 0.17 -98.26 -4.08
N ASN A 794 1.11 -98.77 -3.28
CA ASN A 794 1.34 -100.20 -3.13
C ASN A 794 0.23 -100.83 -2.29
N VAL A 795 0.11 -102.16 -2.31
CA VAL A 795 -0.83 -102.90 -1.44
C VAL A 795 -0.54 -102.54 0.03
N GLY A 796 -1.53 -102.02 0.74
CA GLY A 796 -1.38 -101.46 2.09
C GLY A 796 -2.55 -100.56 2.49
N GLY A 797 -2.61 -100.18 3.77
CA GLY A 797 -3.60 -99.24 4.31
C GLY A 797 -3.01 -97.83 4.47
N TYR A 798 -3.72 -96.81 3.98
CA TYR A 798 -3.28 -95.41 4.03
C TYR A 798 -4.33 -94.54 4.73
N ARG A 799 -3.92 -93.77 5.74
CA ARG A 799 -4.76 -92.76 6.41
C ARG A 799 -4.46 -91.38 5.81
N VAL A 800 -5.41 -90.80 5.07
CA VAL A 800 -5.21 -89.52 4.37
C VAL A 800 -5.83 -88.36 5.16
N SER A 801 -5.06 -87.31 5.45
CA SER A 801 -5.50 -86.05 6.09
C SER A 801 -5.33 -84.85 5.18
N ALA A 802 -6.06 -83.76 5.45
CA ALA A 802 -6.00 -82.49 4.72
C ALA A 802 -5.71 -81.29 5.66
N GLN A 803 -5.03 -80.26 5.16
CA GLN A 803 -4.77 -78.97 5.84
C GLN A 803 -4.90 -77.82 4.84
N PHE A 804 -5.55 -76.72 5.22
CA PHE A 804 -5.62 -75.49 4.43
C PHE A 804 -4.38 -74.66 4.72
N LEU A 805 -3.73 -74.10 3.71
CA LEU A 805 -2.56 -73.25 3.89
C LEU A 805 -3.02 -71.79 3.94
N GLY A 806 -3.02 -71.20 5.14
CA GLY A 806 -3.43 -69.81 5.37
C GLY A 806 -2.46 -68.76 4.81
N ASP A 807 -2.91 -67.51 4.74
CA ASP A 807 -2.20 -66.32 4.28
C ASP A 807 -2.63 -65.04 5.07
N ASP A 808 -2.26 -63.85 4.59
CA ASP A 808 -2.56 -62.56 5.23
C ASP A 808 -4.05 -62.16 5.16
N VAL A 809 -4.89 -62.94 4.46
CA VAL A 809 -6.34 -62.74 4.34
C VAL A 809 -7.10 -63.84 5.05
N PHE A 810 -6.62 -65.09 4.98
CA PHE A 810 -7.30 -66.29 5.48
C PHE A 810 -6.46 -67.01 6.53
N ALA A 811 -7.06 -67.30 7.69
CA ALA A 811 -6.36 -67.95 8.79
C ALA A 811 -6.03 -69.43 8.49
N ASP A 812 -4.87 -69.91 8.97
CA ASP A 812 -4.51 -71.35 9.06
C ASP A 812 -5.30 -72.06 10.20
N SER A 813 -6.51 -71.60 10.51
CA SER A 813 -7.31 -72.07 11.65
C SER A 813 -7.83 -73.51 11.47
N ALA A 814 -7.70 -74.09 10.27
CA ALA A 814 -8.13 -75.44 9.98
C ALA A 814 -7.09 -76.48 10.43
N LYS A 815 -7.20 -76.96 11.68
CA LYS A 815 -6.46 -78.15 12.17
C LYS A 815 -6.60 -79.32 11.19
N ARG A 816 -5.50 -80.08 10.95
CA ARG A 816 -5.47 -81.27 10.08
C ARG A 816 -6.71 -82.15 10.31
N THR A 817 -7.56 -82.25 9.30
CA THR A 817 -8.91 -82.83 9.44
C THR A 817 -8.99 -84.29 8.98
N ALA A 818 -10.02 -84.99 9.48
CA ALA A 818 -10.11 -86.44 9.72
C ALA A 818 -9.50 -87.39 8.67
N SER A 819 -8.70 -88.32 9.20
CA SER A 819 -8.07 -89.42 8.46
C SER A 819 -9.09 -90.43 7.95
N GLN A 820 -9.24 -90.56 6.63
CA GLN A 820 -9.97 -91.70 6.05
C GLN A 820 -8.99 -92.79 5.59
N SER A 821 -9.31 -94.04 5.92
CA SER A 821 -8.50 -95.21 5.54
C SER A 821 -8.83 -95.65 4.11
N ILE A 822 -7.80 -95.77 3.27
CA ILE A 822 -7.87 -96.35 1.93
C ILE A 822 -7.04 -97.64 1.94
N ALA A 823 -7.67 -98.76 1.59
CA ALA A 823 -7.01 -100.06 1.51
C ALA A 823 -6.72 -100.44 0.05
N VAL A 824 -5.44 -100.57 -0.31
CA VAL A 824 -5.03 -101.11 -1.61
C VAL A 824 -4.85 -102.62 -1.50
N VAL A 825 -5.54 -103.41 -2.31
CA VAL A 825 -5.55 -104.88 -2.25
C VAL A 825 -4.89 -105.55 -3.44
N LYS A 826 -4.42 -106.81 -3.27
CA LYS A 826 -3.79 -107.60 -4.33
C LYS A 826 -4.75 -107.87 -5.48
N ALA A 827 -4.23 -107.89 -6.71
CA ALA A 827 -4.95 -108.34 -7.89
C ALA A 827 -5.02 -109.88 -7.97
N SER A 828 -6.11 -110.46 -8.45
CA SER A 828 -6.36 -111.90 -8.37
C SER A 828 -6.63 -112.59 -9.70
N VAL A 829 -6.14 -113.83 -9.89
CA VAL A 829 -6.31 -114.61 -11.13
C VAL A 829 -7.72 -115.20 -11.23
N SER A 830 -8.46 -114.84 -12.28
CA SER A 830 -9.86 -115.23 -12.49
C SER A 830 -10.07 -116.72 -12.77
N LYS A 831 -9.32 -117.35 -13.70
CA LYS A 831 -9.50 -118.77 -14.11
C LYS A 831 -8.17 -119.44 -14.48
N MET A 832 -8.00 -120.74 -14.19
CA MET A 832 -6.84 -121.54 -14.61
C MET A 832 -7.27 -122.94 -15.03
N THR A 833 -6.77 -123.46 -16.15
CA THR A 833 -7.11 -124.79 -16.68
C THR A 833 -5.87 -125.57 -17.14
N VAL A 834 -5.96 -126.91 -17.10
CA VAL A 834 -4.93 -127.84 -17.59
C VAL A 834 -5.58 -128.88 -18.50
N VAL A 835 -5.07 -129.03 -19.72
CA VAL A 835 -5.60 -129.93 -20.74
C VAL A 835 -4.52 -130.91 -21.21
N THR A 836 -4.88 -132.18 -21.36
CA THR A 836 -3.99 -133.25 -21.86
C THR A 836 -4.66 -134.06 -22.98
N LYS A 837 -3.87 -134.66 -23.88
CA LYS A 837 -4.36 -135.59 -24.94
C LYS A 837 -3.96 -137.03 -24.59
N ALA A 838 -4.78 -138.03 -24.93
CA ALA A 838 -4.48 -139.44 -24.66
C ALA A 838 -3.13 -139.86 -25.26
N ALA A 839 -2.31 -140.57 -24.47
CA ALA A 839 -0.92 -140.88 -24.79
C ALA A 839 -0.71 -142.39 -24.95
N LYS A 840 0.22 -142.81 -25.81
CA LYS A 840 0.62 -144.23 -25.90
C LYS A 840 1.42 -144.64 -24.66
N LYS A 841 1.28 -145.87 -24.20
CA LYS A 841 2.13 -146.45 -23.15
C LYS A 841 3.61 -146.26 -23.47
N LYS A 842 4.40 -145.85 -22.46
CA LYS A 842 5.83 -145.48 -22.56
C LYS A 842 6.13 -144.21 -23.40
N SER A 843 5.15 -143.33 -23.64
CA SER A 843 5.39 -142.00 -24.26
C SER A 843 5.45 -140.85 -23.23
N ARG A 844 5.99 -139.70 -23.64
CA ARG A 844 6.07 -138.45 -22.84
C ARG A 844 5.08 -137.40 -23.35
N PRO A 845 3.81 -137.42 -22.92
CA PRO A 845 2.80 -136.48 -23.40
C PRO A 845 2.98 -135.07 -22.83
N SER A 846 2.38 -134.07 -23.49
CA SER A 846 2.39 -132.67 -23.02
C SER A 846 1.03 -132.24 -22.48
N ALA A 847 1.06 -131.41 -21.44
CA ALA A 847 -0.10 -130.72 -20.89
C ALA A 847 -0.04 -129.24 -21.25
N VAL A 848 -1.17 -128.67 -21.67
CA VAL A 848 -1.32 -127.23 -21.93
C VAL A 848 -2.03 -126.59 -20.75
N ILE A 849 -1.45 -125.52 -20.20
CA ILE A 849 -1.95 -124.75 -19.06
C ILE A 849 -2.38 -123.37 -19.58
N THR A 850 -3.58 -122.93 -19.21
CA THR A 850 -4.09 -121.59 -19.51
C THR A 850 -4.46 -120.85 -18.22
N ILE A 851 -4.03 -119.60 -18.08
CA ILE A 851 -4.26 -118.69 -16.94
C ILE A 851 -4.96 -117.42 -17.45
N GLY A 852 -6.13 -117.10 -16.91
CA GLY A 852 -6.91 -115.91 -17.27
C GLY A 852 -6.30 -114.60 -16.74
N LYS A 853 -6.86 -113.47 -17.19
CA LYS A 853 -6.51 -112.13 -16.69
C LYS A 853 -6.78 -111.98 -15.19
N LEU A 854 -6.03 -111.07 -14.57
CA LEU A 854 -6.26 -110.56 -13.23
C LEU A 854 -7.55 -109.72 -13.17
N ASP A 855 -8.13 -109.58 -11.99
CA ASP A 855 -9.29 -108.69 -11.71
C ASP A 855 -9.02 -107.20 -11.98
N ASN A 856 -7.77 -106.78 -12.07
CA ASN A 856 -7.37 -105.46 -12.57
C ASN A 856 -7.24 -105.38 -14.11
N GLY A 857 -7.65 -106.43 -14.83
CA GLY A 857 -7.71 -106.48 -16.30
C GLY A 857 -6.40 -106.86 -17.01
N THR A 858 -5.30 -107.08 -16.27
CA THR A 858 -3.96 -107.39 -16.84
C THR A 858 -3.67 -108.90 -16.90
N PHE A 859 -2.74 -109.36 -17.75
CA PHE A 859 -2.31 -110.77 -17.77
C PHE A 859 -1.26 -111.06 -16.68
N PRO A 860 -1.34 -112.19 -15.95
CA PRO A 860 -0.39 -112.51 -14.90
C PRO A 860 0.99 -112.89 -15.46
N SER A 861 2.04 -112.46 -14.77
CA SER A 861 3.42 -112.89 -14.99
C SER A 861 3.98 -113.56 -13.73
N GLY A 862 4.75 -114.63 -13.86
CA GLY A 862 5.34 -115.35 -12.72
C GLY A 862 5.75 -116.77 -13.06
N LYS A 863 5.80 -117.66 -12.05
CA LYS A 863 6.18 -119.07 -12.22
C LYS A 863 4.95 -119.99 -12.13
N VAL A 864 4.91 -121.00 -12.99
CA VAL A 864 3.90 -122.05 -13.04
C VAL A 864 4.58 -123.41 -12.83
N VAL A 865 4.18 -124.14 -11.81
CA VAL A 865 4.70 -125.48 -11.49
C VAL A 865 3.73 -126.54 -12.01
N VAL A 866 4.18 -127.46 -12.86
CA VAL A 866 3.36 -128.53 -13.46
C VAL A 866 3.87 -129.91 -13.03
N ALA A 867 3.04 -130.65 -12.29
CA ALA A 867 3.32 -131.99 -11.79
C ALA A 867 2.62 -133.05 -12.64
N PHE A 868 3.35 -134.02 -13.18
CA PHE A 868 2.86 -135.27 -13.76
C PHE A 868 3.11 -136.40 -12.75
N GLY A 869 2.11 -136.71 -11.93
CA GLY A 869 2.26 -137.61 -10.78
C GLY A 869 3.31 -137.06 -9.82
N ALA A 870 4.30 -137.89 -9.47
CA ALA A 870 5.43 -137.47 -8.64
C ALA A 870 6.44 -136.56 -9.37
N SER A 871 6.44 -136.52 -10.70
CA SER A 871 7.45 -135.78 -11.48
C SER A 871 7.00 -134.34 -11.75
N LYS A 872 7.75 -133.34 -11.32
CA LYS A 872 7.40 -131.91 -11.51
C LYS A 872 8.29 -131.21 -12.53
N ARG A 873 7.75 -130.19 -13.20
CA ARG A 873 8.47 -129.26 -14.05
C ARG A 873 7.93 -127.84 -13.84
N THR A 874 8.81 -126.90 -13.57
CA THR A 874 8.45 -125.48 -13.41
C THR A 874 8.77 -124.71 -14.68
N VAL A 875 7.86 -123.84 -15.10
CA VAL A 875 8.01 -122.95 -16.25
C VAL A 875 7.64 -121.53 -15.85
N SER A 876 8.30 -120.55 -16.44
CA SER A 876 7.94 -119.14 -16.27
C SER A 876 6.86 -118.74 -17.28
N ILE A 877 5.93 -117.90 -16.85
CA ILE A 877 4.93 -117.25 -17.70
C ILE A 877 5.16 -115.75 -17.67
N ALA A 878 5.39 -115.15 -18.83
CA ALA A 878 5.40 -113.70 -18.98
C ALA A 878 3.99 -113.22 -19.35
N ALA A 879 3.67 -111.95 -19.07
CA ALA A 879 2.39 -111.36 -19.50
C ALA A 879 2.19 -111.47 -21.03
N ALA A 880 3.29 -111.44 -21.80
CA ALA A 880 3.32 -111.64 -23.25
C ALA A 880 2.81 -113.03 -23.70
N ASN A 881 2.90 -114.05 -22.86
CA ASN A 881 2.43 -115.41 -23.17
C ASN A 881 0.89 -115.51 -23.14
N ARG A 882 0.20 -114.40 -22.82
CA ARG A 882 -1.28 -114.30 -22.75
C ARG A 882 -1.93 -115.41 -21.94
N GLY A 883 -1.23 -115.89 -20.91
CA GLY A 883 -1.74 -116.92 -20.01
C GLY A 883 -1.51 -118.37 -20.44
N VAL A 884 -0.94 -118.67 -21.62
CA VAL A 884 -0.84 -120.06 -22.12
C VAL A 884 0.60 -120.59 -22.07
N VAL A 885 0.78 -121.84 -21.61
CA VAL A 885 2.08 -122.55 -21.66
C VAL A 885 1.89 -124.06 -21.85
N SER A 886 2.70 -124.70 -22.69
CA SER A 886 2.71 -126.17 -22.88
C SER A 886 3.92 -126.79 -22.19
N VAL A 887 3.70 -127.87 -21.44
CA VAL A 887 4.73 -128.54 -20.64
C VAL A 887 4.71 -130.02 -20.92
N GLN A 888 5.82 -130.57 -21.41
CA GLN A 888 5.97 -132.01 -21.65
C GLN A 888 6.29 -132.77 -20.36
N ALA A 889 5.72 -133.97 -20.21
CA ALA A 889 5.96 -134.87 -19.10
C ALA A 889 7.47 -135.15 -18.92
N PRO A 890 8.02 -135.06 -17.71
CA PRO A 890 9.45 -135.28 -17.46
C PRO A 890 9.92 -136.70 -17.74
N LYS A 891 9.05 -137.71 -17.57
CA LYS A 891 9.35 -139.13 -17.80
C LYS A 891 8.22 -139.79 -18.60
N ALA A 892 8.55 -140.88 -19.28
CA ALA A 892 7.57 -141.66 -20.04
C ALA A 892 6.53 -142.27 -19.10
N LEU A 893 5.25 -142.19 -19.46
CA LEU A 893 4.16 -142.66 -18.61
C LEU A 893 3.75 -144.08 -19.00
N THR A 894 3.68 -144.96 -18.02
CA THR A 894 3.27 -146.37 -18.19
C THR A 894 1.82 -146.63 -17.74
N ALA A 895 1.20 -145.67 -17.06
CA ALA A 895 -0.18 -145.70 -16.58
C ALA A 895 -0.80 -144.30 -16.55
N ASN A 896 -2.13 -144.22 -16.43
CA ASN A 896 -2.85 -142.96 -16.24
C ASN A 896 -2.24 -142.15 -15.08
N THR A 897 -1.94 -140.88 -15.30
CA THR A 897 -1.18 -140.04 -14.35
C THR A 897 -1.89 -138.70 -14.12
N LYS A 898 -2.07 -138.27 -12.87
CA LYS A 898 -2.64 -136.95 -12.55
C LYS A 898 -1.66 -135.84 -12.94
N VAL A 899 -2.14 -134.81 -13.64
CA VAL A 899 -1.39 -133.61 -13.99
C VAL A 899 -1.93 -132.39 -13.24
N THR A 900 -1.13 -131.74 -12.41
CA THR A 900 -1.51 -130.55 -11.62
C THR A 900 -0.63 -129.36 -12.00
N ALA A 901 -1.19 -128.20 -12.30
CA ALA A 901 -0.47 -126.94 -12.54
C ALA A 901 -0.81 -125.86 -11.50
N THR A 902 0.18 -125.14 -10.98
CA THR A 902 0.02 -124.07 -9.98
C THR A 902 0.81 -122.81 -10.34
N PHE A 903 0.13 -121.66 -10.45
CA PHE A 903 0.70 -120.31 -10.54
C PHE A 903 0.95 -119.73 -9.14
N LEU A 904 2.15 -119.22 -8.89
CA LEU A 904 2.60 -118.89 -7.53
C LEU A 904 2.22 -117.49 -7.00
N GLY A 905 1.83 -116.53 -7.86
CA GLY A 905 1.55 -115.14 -7.42
C GLY A 905 2.79 -114.36 -6.91
N ASN A 906 2.57 -113.17 -6.33
CA ASN A 906 3.57 -112.31 -5.68
C ASN A 906 2.96 -111.35 -4.60
N ALA A 907 3.70 -110.32 -4.17
CA ALA A 907 3.25 -109.34 -3.17
C ALA A 907 2.00 -108.54 -3.59
N ASN A 908 1.77 -108.36 -4.89
CA ASN A 908 0.66 -107.58 -5.45
C ASN A 908 -0.36 -108.43 -6.22
N VAL A 909 -0.07 -109.72 -6.45
CA VAL A 909 -0.90 -110.64 -7.26
C VAL A 909 -1.09 -112.00 -6.56
N SER A 910 -2.29 -112.59 -6.54
CA SER A 910 -2.56 -113.87 -5.86
C SER A 910 -2.19 -115.15 -6.66
N ALA A 911 -1.98 -116.28 -5.95
CA ALA A 911 -1.67 -117.61 -6.50
C ALA A 911 -2.92 -118.41 -6.94
N LYS A 912 -2.80 -119.40 -7.85
CA LYS A 912 -3.92 -120.26 -8.31
C LYS A 912 -3.48 -121.63 -8.84
N SER A 913 -4.31 -122.68 -8.75
CA SER A 913 -3.99 -124.05 -9.21
C SER A 913 -5.10 -124.72 -10.02
N ALA A 914 -4.78 -125.69 -10.87
CA ALA A 914 -5.72 -126.54 -11.62
C ALA A 914 -5.13 -127.95 -11.89
N SER A 915 -5.96 -128.99 -12.09
CA SER A 915 -5.48 -130.36 -12.37
C SER A 915 -6.37 -131.16 -13.32
N THR A 916 -5.82 -132.19 -13.95
CA THR A 916 -6.50 -133.14 -14.86
C THR A 916 -5.83 -134.52 -14.79
N THR A 917 -6.32 -135.54 -15.51
CA THR A 917 -5.70 -136.87 -15.59
C THR A 917 -5.22 -137.15 -17.01
N GLN A 918 -3.90 -137.31 -17.17
CA GLN A 918 -3.27 -137.77 -18.40
C GLN A 918 -3.59 -139.26 -18.60
N ARG A 919 -4.44 -139.57 -19.57
CA ARG A 919 -4.78 -140.96 -19.92
C ARG A 919 -3.67 -141.59 -20.78
N VAL A 920 -3.33 -142.85 -20.50
CA VAL A 920 -2.33 -143.67 -21.21
C VAL A 920 -3.03 -144.93 -21.75
N LYS A 921 -2.98 -145.15 -23.07
CA LYS A 921 -3.53 -146.31 -23.77
C LYS A 921 -2.43 -147.29 -24.16
#